data_AF-I3YRG7-F1
#
_entry.id   AF-I3YRG7-F1
#
_cell.length_a   1.000
_cell.length_b   1.000
_cell.length_c   1.000
_cell.angle_alpha   90.00
_cell.angle_beta   90.00
_cell.angle_gamma   90.00
#
_symmetry.space_group_name_H-M   'P 1'
#
loop_
_entity.id
_entity.type
_entity.pdbx_description
1 polymer ?
#
loop_
_entity_poly.entity_id
_entity_poly.type
_entity_poly.pdbx_seq_one_letter_code
_entity_poly.pdbx_strand_id
1 'polypeptide(L)'
;MMLCLASLPILAQQKNAEKEKEAAQKAMEQCTITLATLIQNKSSDYVISQESTSKNSGVRHIYLRQAINGLEVFGTESSVHFDVTGSVLMEHNKFLNDVQATVKNSSQVIDARAAIVSVANQMGYKISNLNEVKNIGGINKAAVYNKAGISLVNIPIKLMYYYREGLGTQLIWELSIAETTSSDWWNFRVDASNGKIIDKNNWTVSCNIMDGHNEHFHSAEAVNISPAVGPLNKNEIVNNKRETTQTSVFELSPAMVGGYRVYAMPVESPNHGARTLQNNPDNPTASPFGWHDTNGVAGPEFTVTTGNNVDAHKGSARPDGTASLIFDFPIDLNQNPASNTAPYITNLFYWNNIIHDVLYQYGFDEAGGNFQENNYGNGGLGSDSVNANAQASGDCNANFGTPSDGQNPTMNMFLCSNSNPPHDGDLDAGVITHEYCHGVSNRLTGGALNTNCLNNTEQMGEGWSDFYGLLLTIEPGDTGTDARGVGTYLLGQPITGNGVRTKRYSTDFAVNDHTYDDIKSAVVPHGIGEIWATMLWDVTWEIIATDGFNPDVYNGTGGNNVALAIVTEGLKLQPCSPGFVDGRDAILAADQALYGGAHVCAIWEAFARRGLGFSASQGSSSSKTDGTEAFDLPPNFSSLNVIDEVCLSDGIQTGLSGGSPAGGTYSGPGVTDNGNGTTYTFDPAVGGPGLVTVTYMVNDFCTGAPTTLTDDINVTNNPPEIICVGSGLIPMNGSQTSTAGVAIPDGNSTGVTVTMNVTEDVSITDLNVNVNITHSWVGDISVSIKSPSGTTALIIDRPGRISSGFGCSGNNIVATLDDEAANPVEDECESSEPTINGSFSPNNPLSVFDGESTVGVWELKVIDNAGGDSGTLNTWGIEYGYEVTAAVLDVTLDGNGVATVNAEDLLYDIAVECGGYTVLAGSPLTATVTFTCADIGINNVPVQATNDSGAAANCVAMVNVISSGGGGALSCPGNISQGNDTGICGAVVDYTVVSPVGCSGGTLTQTSGLASGSTFPVGTTTNTFEYDDGVNPVQSCSFDITINDTELPILSCPLDQTVIVPTGGLYTLPDYFANGEATVTDNCTDPVTNTTQNPAPGTQLSDGVHTITFTAQDLSGNTATCTFELTVTILVGVDSFDYNSLSLLPNPAKDKVVLVNSQNLQLEKLSIYDIRGRLITTINLENMTSQEDIDVSQLESATYFIMIQGKEGQITKRLIKE
;
A
#
# COMPACT_ATOMS: atom_id res chain seq x y z
N MET A 1 -12.33 -2.50 20.61
CA MET A 1 -13.72 -2.04 20.36
C MET A 1 -13.65 -1.15 19.13
N MET A 2 -14.14 -1.64 17.99
CA MET A 2 -13.60 -1.34 16.66
C MET A 2 -14.68 -1.00 15.63
N LEU A 3 -14.23 -0.29 14.59
CA LEU A 3 -15.01 0.25 13.49
C LEU A 3 -15.49 -0.76 12.43
N CYS A 4 -16.80 -0.73 12.23
CA CYS A 4 -17.57 -0.52 10.99
C CYS A 4 -17.31 -1.29 9.68
N LEU A 5 -18.43 -1.61 8.99
CA LEU A 5 -18.67 -1.21 7.59
C LEU A 5 -20.16 -1.27 7.18
N ALA A 6 -20.62 -0.22 6.48
CA ALA A 6 -21.28 -0.34 5.17
C ALA A 6 -21.65 1.03 4.53
N SER A 7 -21.29 1.25 3.27
CA SER A 7 -22.30 1.52 2.20
C SER A 7 -21.71 1.53 0.78
N LEU A 8 -22.31 0.74 -0.11
CA LEU A 8 -22.32 0.94 -1.56
C LEU A 8 -23.77 1.22 -1.99
N PRO A 9 -24.11 2.36 -2.63
CA PRO A 9 -25.43 2.60 -3.19
C PRO A 9 -25.50 2.14 -4.66
N ILE A 10 -26.51 1.31 -4.95
CA ILE A 10 -26.87 0.81 -6.29
C ILE A 10 -27.55 1.94 -7.09
N LEU A 11 -27.10 2.23 -8.33
CA LEU A 11 -27.97 2.21 -9.53
C LEU A 11 -27.19 2.33 -10.88
N ALA A 12 -26.93 1.15 -11.44
CA ALA A 12 -26.99 0.73 -12.85
C ALA A 12 -26.18 1.46 -13.95
N GLN A 13 -25.09 0.82 -14.42
CA GLN A 13 -25.01 0.19 -15.76
C GLN A 13 -23.77 -0.73 -15.88
N GLN A 14 -24.04 -2.03 -16.08
CA GLN A 14 -23.20 -3.15 -16.56
C GLN A 14 -21.64 -3.07 -16.55
N LYS A 15 -21.06 -4.12 -15.93
CA LYS A 15 -19.72 -4.76 -16.06
C LYS A 15 -18.63 -4.40 -15.01
N ASN A 16 -18.58 -5.15 -13.89
CA ASN A 16 -17.40 -5.92 -13.40
C ASN A 16 -17.56 -6.30 -11.91
N ALA A 17 -18.07 -7.51 -11.61
CA ALA A 17 -18.40 -7.97 -10.25
C ALA A 17 -17.22 -8.61 -9.46
N GLU A 18 -16.10 -8.93 -10.11
CA GLU A 18 -14.88 -9.45 -9.43
C GLU A 18 -14.16 -8.39 -8.59
N LYS A 19 -14.19 -7.11 -9.00
CA LYS A 19 -13.58 -6.01 -8.23
C LYS A 19 -14.38 -5.59 -6.99
N GLU A 20 -15.67 -5.90 -6.93
CA GLU A 20 -16.51 -5.63 -5.75
C GLU A 20 -16.29 -6.66 -4.65
N LYS A 21 -15.76 -7.86 -4.99
CA LYS A 21 -15.43 -8.94 -4.04
C LYS A 21 -14.08 -8.74 -3.35
N GLU A 22 -13.03 -8.33 -4.09
CA GLU A 22 -11.76 -7.88 -3.50
C GLU A 22 -11.95 -6.68 -2.55
N ALA A 23 -12.92 -5.81 -2.82
CA ALA A 23 -13.19 -4.62 -1.99
C ALA A 23 -13.89 -4.96 -0.66
N ALA A 24 -14.71 -6.02 -0.61
CA ALA A 24 -15.40 -6.45 0.62
C ALA A 24 -14.47 -7.25 1.55
N GLN A 25 -13.52 -8.01 0.98
CA GLN A 25 -12.54 -8.79 1.74
C GLN A 25 -11.49 -7.89 2.41
N LYS A 26 -11.09 -6.80 1.73
CA LYS A 26 -10.27 -5.72 2.32
C LYS A 26 -11.00 -4.91 3.41
N ALA A 27 -12.31 -5.06 3.51
CA ALA A 27 -13.19 -4.35 4.42
C ALA A 27 -13.33 -5.11 5.77
N MET A 28 -13.25 -6.44 5.76
CA MET A 28 -13.27 -7.27 6.98
C MET A 28 -11.95 -7.25 7.77
N GLU A 29 -10.79 -7.05 7.12
CA GLU A 29 -9.53 -6.77 7.82
C GLU A 29 -9.58 -5.47 8.65
N GLN A 30 -10.62 -4.61 8.46
CA GLN A 30 -10.74 -3.31 9.13
C GLN A 30 -11.52 -3.31 10.47
N CYS A 31 -12.10 -4.43 10.90
CA CYS A 31 -12.91 -4.45 12.13
C CYS A 31 -12.10 -4.71 13.42
N THR A 32 -10.77 -4.66 13.32
CA THR A 32 -9.82 -4.59 14.45
C THR A 32 -8.92 -3.34 14.41
N ILE A 33 -9.28 -2.37 13.57
CA ILE A 33 -8.47 -1.22 13.26
C ILE A 33 -8.86 -0.05 14.18
N THR A 34 -7.89 0.41 14.96
CA THR A 34 -7.96 1.64 15.77
C THR A 34 -8.27 2.86 14.87
N LEU A 35 -8.77 3.96 15.43
CA LEU A 35 -8.92 5.22 14.67
C LEU A 35 -7.61 5.60 13.97
N ALA A 36 -6.48 5.36 14.63
CA ALA A 36 -5.16 5.54 14.05
C ALA A 36 -4.95 4.72 12.76
N THR A 37 -5.34 3.45 12.78
CA THR A 37 -5.15 2.55 11.64
C THR A 37 -6.14 2.87 10.50
N LEU A 38 -7.35 3.36 10.81
CA LEU A 38 -8.31 3.84 9.79
C LEU A 38 -7.80 5.07 9.05
N ILE A 39 -7.18 5.98 9.79
CA ILE A 39 -6.59 7.20 9.22
C ILE A 39 -5.46 6.86 8.26
N GLN A 40 -4.63 5.88 8.61
CA GLN A 40 -3.57 5.38 7.73
C GLN A 40 -4.15 4.76 6.45
N ASN A 41 -5.27 4.04 6.56
CA ASN A 41 -5.94 3.37 5.44
C ASN A 41 -6.77 4.31 4.54
N LYS A 42 -6.97 5.58 4.92
CA LYS A 42 -7.69 6.61 4.14
C LYS A 42 -9.11 6.16 3.70
N SER A 43 -9.89 5.59 4.61
CA SER A 43 -11.27 5.15 4.36
C SER A 43 -12.24 6.32 4.06
N SER A 44 -13.35 6.03 3.36
CA SER A 44 -14.48 6.93 3.15
C SER A 44 -15.56 6.85 4.24
N ASP A 45 -15.41 5.94 5.21
CA ASP A 45 -16.39 5.69 6.29
C ASP A 45 -16.32 6.73 7.42
N TYR A 46 -15.43 7.71 7.28
CA TYR A 46 -15.28 8.82 8.21
C TYR A 46 -14.95 10.11 7.47
N VAL A 47 -15.19 11.21 8.16
CA VAL A 47 -14.79 12.56 7.74
C VAL A 47 -13.93 13.12 8.85
N ILE A 48 -12.71 13.56 8.50
CA ILE A 48 -11.91 14.40 9.39
C ILE A 48 -12.64 15.75 9.48
N SER A 49 -13.21 16.02 10.65
CA SER A 49 -13.88 17.28 10.91
C SER A 49 -12.87 18.39 11.16
N GLN A 50 -11.73 18.07 11.77
CA GLN A 50 -10.62 19.00 11.96
C GLN A 50 -9.32 18.25 12.22
N GLU A 51 -8.20 18.83 11.77
CA GLU A 51 -6.86 18.35 12.07
C GLU A 51 -5.96 19.57 12.34
N SER A 52 -5.18 19.49 13.41
CA SER A 52 -4.19 20.52 13.75
C SER A 52 -3.00 19.90 14.50
N THR A 53 -1.89 20.64 14.58
CA THR A 53 -0.74 20.26 15.40
C THR A 53 -0.48 21.38 16.38
N SER A 54 -0.45 21.07 17.67
CA SER A 54 -0.17 22.04 18.72
C SER A 54 1.27 22.54 18.58
N LYS A 55 1.47 23.87 18.48
CA LYS A 55 2.80 24.48 18.40
C LYS A 55 3.62 24.25 19.69
N ASN A 56 2.94 24.00 20.81
CA ASN A 56 3.55 23.90 22.14
C ASN A 56 4.00 22.47 22.44
N SER A 57 3.10 21.50 22.32
CA SER A 57 3.37 20.09 22.63
C SER A 57 3.90 19.31 21.44
N GLY A 58 3.67 19.79 20.22
CA GLY A 58 3.89 19.04 18.98
C GLY A 58 2.88 17.90 18.76
N VAL A 59 1.86 17.77 19.61
CA VAL A 59 0.79 16.78 19.45
C VAL A 59 -0.04 17.10 18.22
N ARG A 60 -0.27 16.09 17.40
CA ARG A 60 -1.16 16.16 16.24
C ARG A 60 -2.56 15.68 16.66
N HIS A 61 -3.50 16.61 16.74
CA HIS A 61 -4.89 16.34 17.07
C HIS A 61 -5.69 16.10 15.80
N ILE A 62 -6.40 14.98 15.75
CA ILE A 62 -7.30 14.64 14.65
C ILE A 62 -8.68 14.37 15.21
N TYR A 63 -9.65 15.18 14.80
CA TYR A 63 -11.05 15.05 15.14
C TYR A 63 -11.81 14.54 13.92
N LEU A 64 -12.68 13.57 14.13
CA LEU A 64 -13.39 12.93 13.06
C LEU A 64 -14.81 12.50 13.47
N ARG A 65 -15.65 12.31 12.46
CA ARG A 65 -16.98 11.74 12.57
C ARG A 65 -17.10 10.55 11.64
N GLN A 66 -17.95 9.61 12.01
CA GLN A 66 -18.36 8.56 11.10
C GLN A 66 -19.10 9.17 9.91
N ALA A 67 -19.12 8.50 8.76
CA ALA A 67 -19.75 9.01 7.56
C ALA A 67 -20.62 7.95 6.89
N ILE A 68 -21.77 8.36 6.35
CA ILE A 68 -22.62 7.56 5.48
C ILE A 68 -22.55 8.13 4.07
N ASN A 69 -22.02 7.36 3.12
CA ASN A 69 -21.79 7.81 1.74
C ASN A 69 -20.98 9.13 1.64
N GLY A 70 -20.08 9.39 2.59
CA GLY A 70 -19.31 10.65 2.67
C GLY A 70 -20.06 11.84 3.30
N LEU A 71 -21.33 11.70 3.70
CA LEU A 71 -22.01 12.64 4.59
C LEU A 71 -21.64 12.32 6.03
N GLU A 72 -21.14 13.32 6.76
CA GLU A 72 -20.82 13.17 8.18
C GLU A 72 -22.07 12.79 9.00
N VAL A 73 -21.87 11.85 9.93
CA VAL A 73 -22.85 11.37 10.90
C VAL A 73 -22.57 12.07 12.19
N PHE A 74 -23.35 13.09 12.37
CA PHE A 74 -23.31 13.90 13.53
C PHE A 74 -23.73 13.11 14.77
N GLY A 75 -22.97 13.20 15.85
CA GLY A 75 -23.20 12.45 17.09
C GLY A 75 -22.28 11.26 17.31
N THR A 76 -21.26 11.13 16.45
CA THR A 76 -20.21 10.10 16.49
C THR A 76 -18.83 10.73 16.66
N GLU A 77 -18.78 11.91 17.29
CA GLU A 77 -17.56 12.71 17.45
C GLU A 77 -16.47 11.88 18.14
N SER A 78 -15.38 11.67 17.42
CA SER A 78 -14.27 10.86 17.85
C SER A 78 -12.98 11.62 17.63
N SER A 79 -11.93 11.26 18.36
CA SER A 79 -10.63 11.89 18.22
C SER A 79 -9.50 10.89 18.41
N VAL A 80 -8.38 11.19 17.77
CA VAL A 80 -7.11 10.50 18.00
C VAL A 80 -5.98 11.51 17.97
N HIS A 81 -5.08 11.37 18.93
CA HIS A 81 -4.03 12.33 19.20
C HIS A 81 -2.69 11.59 19.15
N PHE A 82 -1.78 12.09 18.31
CA PHE A 82 -0.45 11.50 18.14
C PHE A 82 0.59 12.40 18.77
N ASP A 83 1.53 11.80 19.50
CA ASP A 83 2.70 12.51 20.00
C ASP A 83 3.69 12.86 18.88
N VAL A 84 4.79 13.52 19.25
CA VAL A 84 5.85 13.94 18.32
C VAL A 84 6.58 12.77 17.64
N THR A 85 6.48 11.55 18.18
CA THR A 85 7.08 10.34 17.61
C THR A 85 6.15 9.66 16.59
N GLY A 86 4.87 10.05 16.56
CA GLY A 86 3.83 9.44 15.75
C GLY A 86 3.11 8.29 16.47
N SER A 87 3.36 8.10 17.76
CA SER A 87 2.65 7.13 18.60
C SER A 87 1.31 7.70 19.05
N VAL A 88 0.31 6.85 19.24
CA VAL A 88 -1.00 7.27 19.76
C VAL A 88 -0.84 7.64 21.23
N LEU A 89 -1.07 8.92 21.56
CA LEU A 89 -1.09 9.42 22.93
C LEU A 89 -2.45 9.17 23.58
N MET A 90 -3.53 9.42 22.83
CA MET A 90 -4.91 9.30 23.33
C MET A 90 -5.87 9.06 22.16
N GLU A 91 -6.87 8.21 22.36
CA GLU A 91 -7.90 7.88 21.37
C GLU A 91 -9.29 7.79 22.04
N HIS A 92 -10.28 8.43 21.43
CA HIS A 92 -11.67 8.40 21.84
C HIS A 92 -12.56 8.04 20.66
N ASN A 93 -13.14 6.85 20.69
CA ASN A 93 -13.93 6.32 19.58
C ASN A 93 -15.42 6.19 19.96
N LYS A 94 -16.25 7.02 19.33
CA LYS A 94 -17.72 7.03 19.45
C LYS A 94 -18.42 6.56 18.17
N PHE A 95 -17.70 5.90 17.26
CA PHE A 95 -18.32 5.40 16.05
C PHE A 95 -19.23 4.22 16.35
N LEU A 96 -20.33 4.15 15.61
CA LEU A 96 -21.28 3.06 15.74
C LEU A 96 -20.82 1.87 14.92
N ASN A 97 -20.93 0.67 15.49
CA ASN A 97 -20.50 -0.55 14.81
C ASN A 97 -21.21 -0.74 13.46
N ASP A 98 -22.51 -0.44 13.38
CA ASP A 98 -23.27 -0.36 12.13
C ASP A 98 -24.14 0.91 12.11
N VAL A 99 -23.57 1.97 11.55
CA VAL A 99 -24.26 3.25 11.43
C VAL A 99 -25.47 3.17 10.48
N GLN A 100 -25.45 2.29 9.48
CA GLN A 100 -26.56 2.13 8.53
C GLN A 100 -27.78 1.51 9.19
N ALA A 101 -27.59 0.53 10.06
CA ALA A 101 -28.68 -0.11 10.83
C ALA A 101 -29.44 0.90 11.71
N THR A 102 -28.79 1.99 12.10
CA THR A 102 -29.44 3.03 12.91
C THR A 102 -30.25 4.01 12.08
N VAL A 103 -30.10 4.05 10.75
CA VAL A 103 -30.78 5.03 9.87
C VAL A 103 -32.29 4.82 9.89
N LYS A 104 -33.02 5.80 10.44
CA LYS A 104 -34.49 5.86 10.44
C LYS A 104 -35.05 6.67 9.28
N ASN A 105 -34.27 7.62 8.77
CA ASN A 105 -34.67 8.47 7.65
C ASN A 105 -33.43 8.93 6.85
N SER A 106 -33.45 8.72 5.54
CA SER A 106 -32.41 9.16 4.59
C SER A 106 -32.96 10.01 3.44
N SER A 107 -34.23 10.41 3.51
CA SER A 107 -34.89 11.16 2.44
C SER A 107 -34.76 12.66 2.62
N GLN A 108 -34.16 13.33 1.64
CA GLN A 108 -34.21 14.78 1.52
C GLN A 108 -35.38 15.18 0.62
N VAL A 109 -36.47 15.67 1.22
CA VAL A 109 -37.66 16.18 0.51
C VAL A 109 -37.67 17.71 0.48
N ILE A 110 -37.16 18.37 1.52
CA ILE A 110 -37.08 19.83 1.59
C ILE A 110 -35.66 20.33 1.28
N ASP A 111 -35.58 21.51 0.68
CA ASP A 111 -34.32 22.21 0.44
C ASP A 111 -33.93 23.10 1.64
N ALA A 112 -32.73 23.68 1.59
CA ALA A 112 -32.18 24.52 2.64
C ALA A 112 -33.09 25.73 2.96
N ARG A 113 -33.64 26.37 1.94
CA ARG A 113 -34.55 27.52 2.10
C ARG A 113 -35.81 27.10 2.85
N ALA A 114 -36.42 25.97 2.48
CA ALA A 114 -37.60 25.43 3.12
C ALA A 114 -37.32 25.05 4.59
N ALA A 115 -36.14 24.51 4.91
CA ALA A 115 -35.75 24.21 6.29
C ALA A 115 -35.71 25.47 7.18
N ILE A 116 -35.08 26.56 6.70
CA ILE A 116 -35.04 27.85 7.44
C ILE A 116 -36.46 28.39 7.67
N VAL A 117 -37.33 28.33 6.65
CA VAL A 117 -38.73 28.76 6.77
C VAL A 117 -39.50 27.89 7.77
N SER A 118 -39.24 26.58 7.80
CA SER A 118 -39.85 25.67 8.78
C SER A 118 -39.45 25.99 10.22
N VAL A 119 -38.19 26.35 10.46
CA VAL A 119 -37.73 26.83 11.77
C VAL A 119 -38.42 28.13 12.15
N ALA A 120 -38.44 29.11 11.24
CA ALA A 120 -39.10 30.40 11.49
C ALA A 120 -40.59 30.23 11.85
N ASN A 121 -41.30 29.32 11.18
CA ASN A 121 -42.70 29.04 11.49
C ASN A 121 -42.89 28.36 12.86
N GLN A 122 -42.05 27.38 13.19
CA GLN A 122 -42.13 26.64 14.47
C GLN A 122 -41.73 27.50 15.66
N MET A 123 -40.72 28.37 15.50
CA MET A 123 -40.25 29.29 16.53
C MET A 123 -41.03 30.61 16.60
N GLY A 124 -41.96 30.85 15.66
CA GLY A 124 -42.78 32.06 15.61
C GLY A 124 -42.05 33.32 15.12
N TYR A 125 -40.94 33.17 14.40
CA TYR A 125 -40.16 34.28 13.87
C TYR A 125 -40.83 34.93 12.65
N LYS A 126 -40.70 36.26 12.53
CA LYS A 126 -41.18 37.02 11.37
C LYS A 126 -40.10 37.12 10.29
N ILE A 127 -40.07 36.13 9.40
CA ILE A 127 -39.09 36.08 8.31
C ILE A 127 -39.50 36.94 7.11
N SER A 128 -38.54 37.67 6.52
CA SER A 128 -38.75 38.44 5.29
C SER A 128 -37.51 38.49 4.41
N ASN A 129 -37.68 38.49 3.08
CA ASN A 129 -36.59 38.63 2.11
C ASN A 129 -35.42 37.62 2.28
N LEU A 130 -35.73 36.37 2.62
CA LEU A 130 -34.73 35.30 2.70
C LEU A 130 -34.15 35.00 1.30
N ASN A 131 -32.84 35.17 1.18
CA ASN A 131 -32.07 34.96 -0.05
C ASN A 131 -30.74 34.26 0.28
N GLU A 132 -30.31 33.35 -0.60
CA GLU A 132 -29.00 32.72 -0.54
C GLU A 132 -27.92 33.77 -0.87
N VAL A 133 -26.92 33.89 0.01
CA VAL A 133 -25.79 34.84 -0.11
C VAL A 133 -24.56 34.13 -0.66
N LYS A 134 -24.36 32.86 -0.28
CA LYS A 134 -23.23 32.03 -0.74
C LYS A 134 -23.66 30.58 -0.89
N ASN A 135 -23.38 30.00 -2.06
CA ASN A 135 -23.47 28.56 -2.28
C ASN A 135 -22.09 27.94 -2.03
N ILE A 136 -21.98 27.05 -1.06
CA ILE A 136 -20.73 26.34 -0.76
C ILE A 136 -20.73 24.99 -1.49
N GLY A 137 -21.88 24.34 -1.59
CA GLY A 137 -22.05 23.09 -2.32
C GLY A 137 -21.48 21.88 -1.58
N GLY A 138 -20.87 20.96 -2.32
CA GLY A 138 -20.38 19.67 -1.80
C GLY A 138 -21.50 18.68 -1.50
N ILE A 139 -21.12 17.52 -0.94
CA ILE A 139 -22.09 16.46 -0.59
C ILE A 139 -23.05 16.92 0.51
N ASN A 140 -22.57 17.77 1.43
CA ASN A 140 -23.36 18.40 2.48
C ASN A 140 -24.29 19.52 1.97
N LYS A 141 -24.28 19.87 0.68
CA LYS A 141 -25.13 20.93 0.10
C LYS A 141 -25.10 22.24 0.92
N ALA A 142 -23.92 22.61 1.41
CA ALA A 142 -23.78 23.71 2.35
C ALA A 142 -24.05 25.06 1.67
N ALA A 143 -24.67 25.98 2.39
CA ALA A 143 -25.00 27.32 1.92
C ALA A 143 -25.05 28.33 3.07
N VAL A 144 -25.01 29.62 2.73
CA VAL A 144 -25.19 30.73 3.67
C VAL A 144 -26.30 31.64 3.15
N TYR A 145 -27.30 31.89 3.99
CA TYR A 145 -28.43 32.78 3.72
C TYR A 145 -28.28 34.11 4.46
N ASN A 146 -28.94 35.15 3.96
CA ASN A 146 -28.95 36.44 4.63
C ASN A 146 -29.72 36.37 5.97
N LYS A 147 -29.50 37.38 6.83
CA LYS A 147 -30.15 37.56 8.14
C LYS A 147 -31.68 37.42 8.15
N ALA A 148 -32.34 37.77 7.03
CA ALA A 148 -33.79 37.67 6.80
C ALA A 148 -34.72 38.25 7.89
N GLY A 149 -34.20 39.16 8.73
CA GLY A 149 -34.91 39.77 9.86
C GLY A 149 -35.06 38.89 11.10
N ILE A 150 -34.54 37.66 11.08
CA ILE A 150 -34.66 36.69 12.18
C ILE A 150 -33.34 36.41 12.88
N SER A 151 -32.21 36.71 12.23
CA SER A 151 -30.86 36.47 12.76
C SER A 151 -30.03 37.76 12.82
N LEU A 152 -29.17 37.90 13.82
CA LEU A 152 -28.17 38.98 13.93
C LEU A 152 -26.99 38.76 12.97
N VAL A 153 -26.74 37.53 12.54
CA VAL A 153 -25.71 37.13 11.58
C VAL A 153 -26.32 36.37 10.39
N ASN A 154 -25.57 36.23 9.29
CA ASN A 154 -26.03 35.41 8.17
C ASN A 154 -26.21 33.95 8.64
N ILE A 155 -27.18 33.24 8.05
CA ILE A 155 -27.64 31.91 8.50
C ILE A 155 -26.88 30.84 7.71
N PRO A 156 -25.88 30.14 8.30
CA PRO A 156 -25.28 28.97 7.68
C PRO A 156 -26.26 27.79 7.74
N ILE A 157 -26.20 26.91 6.74
CA ILE A 157 -27.00 25.70 6.68
C ILE A 157 -26.27 24.60 5.90
N LYS A 158 -26.35 23.35 6.37
CA LYS A 158 -25.82 22.18 5.66
C LYS A 158 -26.64 20.91 5.92
N LEU A 159 -26.56 19.97 5.00
CA LEU A 159 -27.16 18.64 5.07
C LEU A 159 -26.16 17.68 5.72
N MET A 160 -26.62 16.88 6.68
CA MET A 160 -25.81 15.87 7.34
C MET A 160 -26.70 14.77 7.94
N TYR A 161 -26.10 13.66 8.38
CA TYR A 161 -26.79 12.69 9.22
C TYR A 161 -26.69 13.07 10.68
N TYR A 162 -27.65 12.64 11.47
CA TYR A 162 -27.79 12.96 12.87
C TYR A 162 -28.16 11.73 13.68
N TYR A 163 -27.24 11.27 14.53
CA TYR A 163 -27.43 10.12 15.40
C TYR A 163 -27.69 10.54 16.84
N ARG A 164 -28.54 9.75 17.48
CA ARG A 164 -28.80 9.77 18.90
C ARG A 164 -29.27 8.41 19.35
N GLU A 165 -28.83 8.02 20.54
CA GLU A 165 -29.39 6.86 21.21
C GLU A 165 -30.92 7.05 21.40
N GLY A 166 -31.70 6.02 21.08
CA GLY A 166 -33.16 6.06 21.05
C GLY A 166 -33.80 6.72 19.81
N LEU A 167 -33.20 7.77 19.23
CA LEU A 167 -33.72 8.42 18.02
C LEU A 167 -33.28 7.71 16.72
N GLY A 168 -32.12 7.05 16.75
CA GLY A 168 -31.43 6.53 15.57
C GLY A 168 -30.83 7.64 14.70
N THR A 169 -30.35 7.26 13.52
CA THR A 169 -29.71 8.17 12.55
C THR A 169 -30.73 8.76 11.59
N GLN A 170 -30.76 10.08 11.42
CA GLN A 170 -31.68 10.77 10.51
C GLN A 170 -30.95 11.78 9.63
N LEU A 171 -31.34 11.89 8.36
CA LEU A 171 -30.87 12.93 7.48
C LEU A 171 -31.54 14.26 7.83
N ILE A 172 -30.74 15.27 8.15
CA ILE A 172 -31.20 16.58 8.62
C ILE A 172 -30.52 17.74 7.90
N TRP A 173 -31.16 18.90 7.98
CA TRP A 173 -30.54 20.20 7.79
C TRP A 173 -30.12 20.76 9.15
N GLU A 174 -28.83 21.04 9.30
CA GLU A 174 -28.28 21.77 10.44
C GLU A 174 -28.18 23.25 10.06
N LEU A 175 -28.71 24.16 10.88
CA LEU A 175 -28.67 25.61 10.65
C LEU A 175 -28.62 26.40 11.97
N SER A 176 -28.03 27.59 11.97
CA SER A 176 -27.97 28.43 13.18
C SER A 176 -28.61 29.81 13.02
N ILE A 177 -29.29 30.31 14.05
CA ILE A 177 -29.95 31.61 14.11
C ILE A 177 -29.57 32.31 15.42
N ALA A 178 -28.91 33.47 15.33
CA ALA A 178 -28.67 34.37 16.46
C ALA A 178 -29.87 35.31 16.61
N GLU A 179 -30.73 35.12 17.60
CA GLU A 179 -32.03 35.80 17.63
C GLU A 179 -31.92 37.33 17.67
N THR A 180 -32.87 38.02 17.03
CA THR A 180 -32.94 39.50 17.08
C THR A 180 -33.70 40.03 18.30
N THR A 181 -34.38 39.15 19.02
CA THR A 181 -35.28 39.49 20.15
C THR A 181 -34.73 39.09 21.52
N SER A 182 -33.69 38.26 21.55
CA SER A 182 -33.02 37.77 22.76
C SER A 182 -31.51 37.70 22.51
N SER A 183 -30.74 37.31 23.52
CA SER A 183 -29.32 36.99 23.40
C SER A 183 -29.05 35.55 22.95
N ASP A 184 -30.09 34.76 22.68
CA ASP A 184 -29.94 33.35 22.34
C ASP A 184 -29.37 33.17 20.92
N TRP A 185 -28.48 32.19 20.78
CA TRP A 185 -27.98 31.74 19.49
C TRP A 185 -28.26 30.26 19.34
N TRP A 186 -29.33 29.93 18.62
CA TRP A 186 -29.76 28.55 18.45
C TRP A 186 -29.12 27.89 17.23
N ASN A 187 -28.60 26.68 17.40
CA ASN A 187 -28.31 25.73 16.33
C ASN A 187 -29.41 24.66 16.29
N PHE A 188 -30.01 24.44 15.13
CA PHE A 188 -31.16 23.55 14.94
C PHE A 188 -30.78 22.35 14.07
N ARG A 189 -31.35 21.18 14.38
CA ARG A 189 -31.38 20.02 13.49
C ARG A 189 -32.81 19.79 13.03
N VAL A 190 -32.99 19.91 11.72
CA VAL A 190 -34.31 19.95 11.07
C VAL A 190 -34.41 18.75 10.16
N ASP A 191 -35.41 17.89 10.38
CA ASP A 191 -35.64 16.69 9.55
C ASP A 191 -35.76 17.08 8.06
N ALA A 192 -34.87 16.53 7.23
CA ALA A 192 -34.77 16.88 5.82
C ALA A 192 -35.96 16.39 4.98
N SER A 193 -36.84 15.56 5.53
CA SER A 193 -38.03 15.03 4.86
C SER A 193 -39.29 15.87 5.10
N ASN A 194 -39.40 16.56 6.25
CA ASN A 194 -40.66 17.19 6.67
C ASN A 194 -40.49 18.57 7.34
N GLY A 195 -39.27 18.98 7.67
CA GLY A 195 -38.99 20.29 8.25
C GLY A 195 -39.23 20.39 9.76
N LYS A 196 -39.53 19.29 10.45
CA LYS A 196 -39.69 19.27 11.91
C LYS A 196 -38.35 19.54 12.59
N ILE A 197 -38.33 20.42 13.59
CA ILE A 197 -37.19 20.54 14.50
C ILE A 197 -37.15 19.27 15.34
N ILE A 198 -36.14 18.43 15.14
CA ILE A 198 -35.92 17.23 15.94
C ILE A 198 -34.96 17.49 17.11
N ASP A 199 -34.17 18.56 16.98
CA ASP A 199 -33.28 19.01 18.03
C ASP A 199 -32.89 20.49 17.88
N LYS A 200 -32.49 21.13 18.98
CA LYS A 200 -31.79 22.41 18.98
C LYS A 200 -30.88 22.58 20.20
N ASN A 201 -29.79 23.33 20.04
CA ASN A 201 -28.87 23.70 21.11
C ASN A 201 -28.64 25.21 21.14
N ASN A 202 -28.46 25.81 22.32
CA ASN A 202 -28.13 27.22 22.46
C ASN A 202 -26.61 27.37 22.60
N TRP A 203 -25.98 28.12 21.71
CA TRP A 203 -24.55 28.43 21.75
C TRP A 203 -24.23 29.63 22.65
N THR A 204 -25.25 30.33 23.17
CA THR A 204 -25.08 31.34 24.20
C THR A 204 -25.12 30.68 25.57
N VAL A 205 -23.98 30.64 26.26
CA VAL A 205 -23.91 30.26 27.67
C VAL A 205 -24.19 31.51 28.50
N SER A 206 -25.17 31.46 29.43
CA SER A 206 -25.58 32.63 30.22
C SER A 206 -25.49 32.39 31.73
N CYS A 207 -24.88 33.33 32.45
CA CYS A 207 -24.59 33.20 33.88
C CYS A 207 -25.49 34.13 34.73
N ASN A 208 -26.68 33.68 35.14
CA ASN A 208 -27.53 34.52 36.02
C ASN A 208 -26.93 34.61 37.43
N ILE A 209 -26.41 35.78 37.79
CA ILE A 209 -25.67 36.00 39.05
C ILE A 209 -26.64 36.17 40.24
N MET A 210 -27.96 36.29 40.03
CA MET A 210 -28.91 36.69 41.09
C MET A 210 -30.10 35.76 41.35
N ASP A 211 -30.42 34.79 40.49
CA ASP A 211 -31.40 33.76 40.88
C ASP A 211 -30.70 32.72 41.74
N GLY A 212 -31.29 32.39 42.90
CA GLY A 212 -30.74 31.38 43.77
C GLY A 212 -30.44 30.10 42.97
N HIS A 213 -29.26 29.52 43.17
CA HIS A 213 -28.76 28.28 42.57
C HIS A 213 -29.61 27.03 42.90
N ASN A 214 -30.93 27.16 42.99
CA ASN A 214 -31.86 26.13 43.39
C ASN A 214 -32.69 25.61 42.22
N GLU A 215 -32.99 26.37 41.17
CA GLU A 215 -33.67 25.82 39.98
C GLU A 215 -33.37 26.64 38.72
N HIS A 216 -32.59 26.07 37.80
CA HIS A 216 -32.63 26.46 36.39
C HIS A 216 -33.15 25.27 35.57
N PHE A 217 -34.39 25.38 35.11
CA PHE A 217 -34.94 24.48 34.12
C PHE A 217 -34.32 24.83 32.75
N HIS A 218 -33.29 24.10 32.35
CA HIS A 218 -33.25 23.66 30.96
C HIS A 218 -34.51 22.81 30.78
N SER A 219 -35.42 23.18 29.87
CA SER A 219 -36.54 22.27 29.57
C SER A 219 -35.94 20.90 29.27
N ALA A 220 -36.24 19.93 30.14
CA ALA A 220 -35.83 18.55 30.05
C ALA A 220 -36.53 17.89 28.86
N GLU A 221 -36.11 18.23 27.66
CA GLU A 221 -36.13 17.34 26.52
C GLU A 221 -34.67 17.25 26.11
N ALA A 222 -34.00 16.29 26.74
CA ALA A 222 -32.77 15.73 26.22
C ALA A 222 -32.96 15.56 24.72
N VAL A 223 -31.98 15.96 23.92
CA VAL A 223 -30.92 15.01 23.65
C VAL A 223 -29.70 15.77 23.08
N ASN A 224 -28.63 15.09 22.64
CA ASN A 224 -27.31 15.66 22.33
C ASN A 224 -27.00 16.04 20.83
N ILE A 225 -26.02 16.98 20.62
CA ILE A 225 -24.94 17.17 19.58
C ILE A 225 -25.20 18.05 18.24
N SER A 226 -24.30 18.99 17.75
CA SER A 226 -23.87 19.35 16.30
C SER A 226 -23.24 20.69 15.81
N PRO A 227 -22.10 20.68 15.03
CA PRO A 227 -21.46 21.84 14.35
C PRO A 227 -21.36 21.84 12.80
N ALA A 228 -20.95 23.01 12.26
CA ALA A 228 -20.31 23.26 10.95
C ALA A 228 -18.86 23.77 11.12
N VAL A 229 -17.83 23.43 10.30
CA VAL A 229 -17.68 23.45 8.83
C VAL A 229 -16.89 22.19 8.35
N GLY A 230 -17.11 21.75 7.09
CA GLY A 230 -16.72 20.42 6.57
C GLY A 230 -15.25 20.19 6.13
N PRO A 231 -14.97 19.04 5.48
CA PRO A 231 -13.61 18.54 5.22
C PRO A 231 -12.82 19.32 4.16
N LEU A 232 -11.51 19.35 4.37
CA LEU A 232 -10.49 19.83 3.42
C LEU A 232 -10.54 19.04 2.09
N ASN A 233 -10.62 19.75 0.97
CA ASN A 233 -10.36 19.18 -0.35
C ASN A 233 -8.90 18.72 -0.45
N LYS A 234 -8.69 17.44 -0.73
CA LYS A 234 -7.40 16.71 -0.74
C LYS A 234 -6.42 17.07 -1.89
N ASN A 235 -6.60 18.19 -2.59
CA ASN A 235 -5.85 18.52 -3.81
C ASN A 235 -4.83 19.66 -3.71
N GLU A 236 -4.49 20.15 -2.51
CA GLU A 236 -3.32 21.02 -2.31
C GLU A 236 -2.19 20.30 -1.56
N ILE A 237 -1.87 19.06 -1.96
CA ILE A 237 -0.54 18.50 -1.74
C ILE A 237 0.32 18.95 -2.94
N VAL A 238 0.83 20.17 -2.87
CA VAL A 238 1.96 20.58 -3.73
C VAL A 238 3.13 20.94 -2.82
N ASN A 239 3.96 19.92 -2.58
CA ASN A 239 5.41 20.03 -2.44
C ASN A 239 5.96 21.29 -1.74
N ASN A 240 5.81 21.40 -0.42
CA ASN A 240 6.79 22.17 0.35
C ASN A 240 7.81 21.19 0.94
N LYS A 241 8.90 21.01 0.16
CA LYS A 241 10.14 20.47 0.68
C LYS A 241 10.50 21.25 1.95
N ARG A 242 10.95 20.53 2.97
CA ARG A 242 11.72 21.08 4.08
C ARG A 242 12.84 21.96 3.52
N GLU A 243 12.66 23.27 3.58
CA GLU A 243 13.78 24.21 3.63
C GLU A 243 13.97 24.59 5.10
N THR A 244 14.97 23.96 5.70
CA THR A 244 15.66 24.50 6.87
C THR A 244 16.27 25.84 6.49
N THR A 245 15.63 26.95 6.86
CA THR A 245 16.23 28.28 6.75
C THR A 245 15.73 29.22 7.84
N GLN A 246 16.66 29.50 8.76
CA GLN A 246 16.89 30.78 9.42
C GLN A 246 15.75 31.42 10.20
N THR A 247 15.94 31.41 11.52
CA THR A 247 15.64 32.51 12.45
C THR A 247 15.85 33.88 11.80
N SER A 248 14.81 34.41 11.18
CA SER A 248 14.72 35.84 10.88
C SER A 248 14.21 36.54 12.13
N VAL A 249 15.13 37.14 12.86
CA VAL A 249 14.83 38.18 13.85
C VAL A 249 14.07 39.27 13.09
N PHE A 250 12.75 39.35 13.27
CA PHE A 250 12.00 40.52 12.79
C PHE A 250 12.52 41.72 13.59
N GLU A 251 13.17 42.66 12.90
CA GLU A 251 13.43 43.96 13.48
C GLU A 251 12.07 44.59 13.85
N LEU A 252 11.84 44.77 15.15
CA LEU A 252 10.66 45.45 15.72
C LEU A 252 10.45 46.80 15.00
N SER A 253 9.43 46.86 14.14
CA SER A 253 8.92 48.11 13.56
C SER A 253 7.71 48.60 14.39
N PRO A 254 7.38 49.90 14.39
CA PRO A 254 6.66 50.62 15.46
C PRO A 254 5.13 50.38 15.49
N ALA A 255 4.67 49.13 15.34
CA ALA A 255 3.24 48.79 15.39
C ALA A 255 2.66 48.80 16.81
N MET A 256 3.50 48.62 17.84
CA MET A 256 3.11 48.55 19.25
C MET A 256 2.99 49.94 19.86
N VAL A 257 1.79 50.51 19.78
CA VAL A 257 1.47 51.86 20.25
C VAL A 257 0.12 51.82 20.95
N GLY A 258 0.07 52.17 22.24
CA GLY A 258 -1.21 52.29 22.95
C GLY A 258 -1.03 52.57 24.44
N GLY A 259 -1.88 53.43 25.01
CA GLY A 259 -1.90 53.73 26.44
C GLY A 259 -3.30 53.54 27.02
N TYR A 260 -3.49 52.61 27.96
CA TYR A 260 -4.81 52.24 28.48
C TYR A 260 -4.87 52.44 29.99
N ARG A 261 -5.76 53.31 30.49
CA ARG A 261 -6.00 53.39 31.93
C ARG A 261 -7.02 52.34 32.34
N VAL A 262 -6.61 51.31 33.07
CA VAL A 262 -7.43 50.09 33.32
C VAL A 262 -7.11 49.47 34.67
N TYR A 263 -7.93 48.54 35.14
CA TYR A 263 -7.52 47.59 36.20
C TYR A 263 -6.66 46.52 35.52
N ALA A 264 -5.34 46.72 35.57
CA ALA A 264 -4.40 45.90 34.82
C ALA A 264 -4.16 44.55 35.50
N MET A 265 -3.98 43.49 34.71
CA MET A 265 -3.63 42.15 35.21
C MET A 265 -2.43 42.24 36.17
N PRO A 266 -2.49 41.64 37.38
CA PRO A 266 -3.50 40.69 37.87
C PRO A 266 -4.70 41.29 38.62
N VAL A 267 -4.88 42.62 38.68
CA VAL A 267 -5.94 43.26 39.48
C VAL A 267 -7.33 42.85 38.95
N GLU A 268 -8.07 42.07 39.74
CA GLU A 268 -9.36 41.49 39.36
C GLU A 268 -10.44 42.56 39.13
N SER A 269 -10.62 43.51 40.05
CA SER A 269 -11.74 44.46 39.97
C SER A 269 -11.52 45.67 40.91
N PRO A 270 -12.41 46.69 40.92
CA PRO A 270 -12.23 47.92 41.70
C PRO A 270 -12.06 47.77 43.21
N ASN A 271 -12.55 46.67 43.82
CA ASN A 271 -12.36 46.40 45.24
C ASN A 271 -11.03 45.68 45.54
N HIS A 272 -10.30 45.20 44.52
CA HIS A 272 -9.01 44.52 44.66
C HIS A 272 -7.80 45.45 44.45
N GLY A 273 -7.93 46.50 43.65
CA GLY A 273 -6.81 47.40 43.39
C GLY A 273 -7.17 48.67 42.63
N ALA A 274 -6.17 49.51 42.36
CA ALA A 274 -6.34 50.77 41.65
C ALA A 274 -6.03 50.65 40.15
N ARG A 275 -6.67 51.49 39.34
CA ARG A 275 -6.36 51.60 37.91
C ARG A 275 -4.94 52.13 37.67
N THR A 276 -4.27 51.60 36.67
CA THR A 276 -2.95 52.03 36.19
C THR A 276 -2.99 52.37 34.70
N LEU A 277 -2.09 53.24 34.22
CA LEU A 277 -1.94 53.53 32.79
C LEU A 277 -0.89 52.57 32.22
N GLN A 278 -1.35 51.57 31.48
CA GLN A 278 -0.51 50.58 30.81
C GLN A 278 -0.10 51.11 29.43
N ASN A 279 1.20 51.08 29.13
CA ASN A 279 1.73 51.54 27.85
C ASN A 279 2.28 50.35 27.06
N ASN A 280 1.85 50.22 25.81
CA ASN A 280 2.18 49.15 24.87
C ASN A 280 2.04 47.75 25.51
N PRO A 281 0.85 47.41 26.06
CA PRO A 281 0.61 46.13 26.71
C PRO A 281 0.51 44.94 25.74
N ASP A 282 0.39 45.22 24.44
CA ASP A 282 0.30 44.25 23.35
C ASP A 282 1.49 43.27 23.32
N ASN A 283 1.21 41.98 23.08
CA ASN A 283 2.23 40.95 22.95
C ASN A 283 2.67 40.77 21.48
N PRO A 284 3.98 40.79 21.15
CA PRO A 284 4.43 40.82 19.75
C PRO A 284 4.30 39.48 19.03
N THR A 285 4.14 38.39 19.77
CA THR A 285 3.91 37.06 19.20
C THR A 285 2.43 36.85 18.90
N ALA A 286 1.55 37.18 19.86
CA ALA A 286 0.12 36.97 19.71
C ALA A 286 -0.57 38.07 18.86
N SER A 287 -0.10 39.30 19.00
CA SER A 287 -0.64 40.50 18.34
C SER A 287 0.48 41.25 17.60
N PRO A 288 1.04 40.67 16.51
CA PRO A 288 2.24 41.18 15.84
C PRO A 288 2.08 42.58 15.22
N PHE A 289 0.85 43.04 14.99
CA PHE A 289 0.51 44.37 14.48
C PHE A 289 -0.12 45.30 15.53
N GLY A 290 -0.12 44.89 16.81
CA GLY A 290 -0.82 45.56 17.89
C GLY A 290 -2.33 45.31 17.88
N TRP A 291 -3.03 45.81 18.91
CA TRP A 291 -4.47 45.54 19.13
C TRP A 291 -5.43 46.33 18.24
N HIS A 292 -4.93 47.23 17.37
CA HIS A 292 -5.73 48.18 16.57
C HIS A 292 -5.59 47.99 15.05
N ASP A 293 -5.09 46.83 14.63
CA ASP A 293 -4.96 46.43 13.23
C ASP A 293 -5.85 45.22 12.95
N THR A 294 -6.35 45.09 11.72
CA THR A 294 -7.01 43.87 11.23
C THR A 294 -6.49 43.44 9.86
N ASN A 295 -5.63 44.22 9.21
CA ASN A 295 -5.25 44.01 7.82
C ASN A 295 -3.81 43.53 7.64
N GLY A 296 -3.01 43.49 8.70
CA GLY A 296 -1.63 43.02 8.70
C GLY A 296 -0.65 44.00 8.07
N VAL A 297 -1.05 45.27 7.92
CA VAL A 297 -0.18 46.36 7.51
C VAL A 297 0.33 47.07 8.76
N ALA A 298 1.63 47.34 8.81
CA ALA A 298 2.24 48.00 9.96
C ALA A 298 1.59 49.36 10.25
N GLY A 299 1.14 49.53 11.50
CA GLY A 299 0.46 50.72 12.00
C GLY A 299 -1.04 50.48 12.24
N PRO A 300 -1.65 51.24 13.16
CA PRO A 300 -3.06 51.03 13.50
C PRO A 300 -3.99 51.45 12.35
N GLU A 301 -4.96 50.59 12.03
CA GLU A 301 -6.10 50.93 11.18
C GLU A 301 -7.13 51.76 11.97
N PHE A 302 -7.32 51.41 13.24
CA PHE A 302 -8.32 52.01 14.11
C PHE A 302 -7.66 52.88 15.18
N THR A 303 -8.30 54.00 15.51
CA THR A 303 -7.95 54.80 16.70
C THR A 303 -8.91 54.57 17.87
N VAL A 304 -9.85 53.66 17.69
CA VAL A 304 -10.93 53.33 18.62
C VAL A 304 -10.76 51.91 19.15
N THR A 305 -11.57 51.46 20.11
CA THR A 305 -11.50 50.11 20.70
C THR A 305 -11.93 48.98 19.75
N THR A 306 -11.26 48.85 18.61
CA THR A 306 -11.49 47.86 17.56
C THR A 306 -10.15 47.40 16.99
N GLY A 307 -9.98 46.09 16.82
CA GLY A 307 -8.86 45.53 16.07
C GLY A 307 -8.95 44.03 15.95
N ASN A 308 -7.80 43.36 15.79
CA ASN A 308 -7.75 41.97 15.37
C ASN A 308 -8.47 41.03 16.31
N ASN A 309 -8.31 41.21 17.63
CA ASN A 309 -8.74 40.23 18.61
C ASN A 309 -10.18 40.50 19.08
N VAL A 310 -10.59 41.78 19.08
CA VAL A 310 -11.85 42.24 19.67
C VAL A 310 -12.34 43.56 19.07
N ASP A 311 -13.64 43.68 18.88
CA ASP A 311 -14.37 44.94 18.72
C ASP A 311 -15.21 45.20 19.99
N ALA A 312 -14.75 46.11 20.86
CA ALA A 312 -15.41 46.44 22.11
C ALA A 312 -16.20 47.75 21.98
N HIS A 313 -17.50 47.71 22.29
CA HIS A 313 -18.38 48.86 22.07
C HIS A 313 -19.65 48.83 22.94
N LYS A 314 -20.35 49.97 22.94
CA LYS A 314 -21.74 50.07 23.42
C LYS A 314 -22.62 50.63 22.30
N GLY A 315 -23.32 49.76 21.59
CA GLY A 315 -24.10 50.14 20.41
C GLY A 315 -23.18 50.66 19.30
N SER A 316 -23.24 51.96 18.97
CA SER A 316 -22.29 52.56 18.02
C SER A 316 -21.10 53.24 18.68
N ALA A 317 -21.05 53.30 20.02
CA ALA A 317 -20.02 54.03 20.76
C ALA A 317 -18.76 53.17 20.93
N ARG A 318 -17.63 53.68 20.42
CA ARG A 318 -16.28 53.16 20.63
C ARG A 318 -15.41 54.33 21.10
N PRO A 319 -14.77 54.28 22.29
CA PRO A 319 -13.87 55.32 22.74
C PRO A 319 -12.72 55.52 21.76
N ASP A 320 -12.30 56.77 21.54
CA ASP A 320 -11.24 57.13 20.59
C ASP A 320 -9.99 57.58 21.37
N GLY A 321 -8.89 56.85 21.20
CA GLY A 321 -7.57 57.14 21.76
C GLY A 321 -6.79 58.17 20.92
N THR A 322 -7.39 58.69 19.85
CA THR A 322 -6.78 59.58 18.86
C THR A 322 -5.62 58.92 18.10
N ALA A 323 -4.93 59.67 17.24
CA ALA A 323 -3.74 59.17 16.54
C ALA A 323 -2.60 58.70 17.47
N SER A 324 -2.64 59.06 18.77
CA SER A 324 -1.66 58.59 19.77
C SER A 324 -2.09 57.31 20.51
N LEU A 325 -3.30 56.79 20.26
CA LEU A 325 -3.86 55.61 20.92
C LEU A 325 -3.83 55.66 22.46
N ILE A 326 -4.09 56.84 23.03
CA ILE A 326 -4.13 57.04 24.50
C ILE A 326 -5.58 57.06 24.98
N PHE A 327 -6.02 55.95 25.56
CA PHE A 327 -7.31 55.70 26.20
C PHE A 327 -7.22 55.98 27.71
N ASP A 328 -6.87 57.22 28.07
CA ASP A 328 -6.81 57.69 29.46
C ASP A 328 -8.10 58.43 29.85
N PHE A 329 -9.15 57.65 30.13
CA PHE A 329 -10.46 58.19 30.54
C PHE A 329 -10.63 58.18 32.06
N PRO A 330 -11.06 59.30 32.68
CA PRO A 330 -11.38 59.35 34.10
C PRO A 330 -12.63 58.51 34.40
N ILE A 331 -12.68 57.95 35.61
CA ILE A 331 -13.84 57.20 36.11
C ILE A 331 -14.23 57.71 37.50
N ASP A 332 -15.53 57.79 37.79
CA ASP A 332 -16.08 58.06 39.10
C ASP A 332 -17.11 56.98 39.42
N LEU A 333 -16.72 56.04 40.29
CA LEU A 333 -17.56 54.88 40.67
C LEU A 333 -18.79 55.28 41.49
N ASN A 334 -18.90 56.55 41.94
CA ASN A 334 -20.08 57.05 42.62
C ASN A 334 -21.14 57.60 41.65
N GLN A 335 -20.87 57.59 40.34
CA GLN A 335 -21.81 57.97 39.31
C GLN A 335 -22.36 56.76 38.58
N ASN A 336 -23.55 56.92 37.98
CA ASN A 336 -24.12 55.89 37.14
C ASN A 336 -23.17 55.58 35.96
N PRO A 337 -22.74 54.32 35.76
CA PRO A 337 -21.82 53.93 34.69
C PRO A 337 -22.24 54.36 33.27
N ALA A 338 -23.55 54.50 33.04
CA ALA A 338 -24.08 54.97 31.76
C ALA A 338 -23.78 56.46 31.47
N SER A 339 -23.34 57.26 32.45
CA SER A 339 -22.99 58.67 32.25
C SER A 339 -21.67 58.87 31.51
N ASN A 340 -20.76 57.91 31.60
CA ASN A 340 -19.46 57.91 30.93
C ASN A 340 -19.01 56.47 30.68
N THR A 341 -19.33 55.93 29.51
CA THR A 341 -19.05 54.52 29.16
C THR A 341 -17.61 54.29 28.70
N ALA A 342 -16.84 55.36 28.43
CA ALA A 342 -15.49 55.23 27.88
C ALA A 342 -14.50 54.43 28.73
N PRO A 343 -14.34 54.68 30.05
CA PRO A 343 -13.40 53.89 30.86
C PRO A 343 -13.82 52.42 31.03
N TYR A 344 -15.12 52.11 30.89
CA TYR A 344 -15.66 50.75 30.98
C TYR A 344 -15.36 49.96 29.69
N ILE A 345 -15.68 50.53 28.53
CA ILE A 345 -15.37 49.92 27.21
C ILE A 345 -13.85 49.75 27.05
N THR A 346 -13.03 50.71 27.51
CA THR A 346 -11.57 50.58 27.48
C THR A 346 -11.06 49.43 28.35
N ASN A 347 -11.67 49.18 29.51
CA ASN A 347 -11.29 48.06 30.38
C ASN A 347 -11.67 46.72 29.75
N LEU A 348 -12.88 46.63 29.17
CA LEU A 348 -13.34 45.45 28.42
C LEU A 348 -12.43 45.12 27.24
N PHE A 349 -12.07 46.14 26.44
CA PHE A 349 -11.14 46.01 25.32
C PHE A 349 -9.77 45.50 25.77
N TYR A 350 -9.21 46.09 26.84
CA TYR A 350 -7.93 45.67 27.38
C TYR A 350 -7.94 44.21 27.82
N TRP A 351 -8.93 43.78 28.61
CA TRP A 351 -8.96 42.40 29.12
C TRP A 351 -9.18 41.35 28.02
N ASN A 352 -10.05 41.61 27.04
CA ASN A 352 -10.21 40.70 25.90
C ASN A 352 -8.89 40.48 25.15
N ASN A 353 -8.10 41.54 24.94
CA ASN A 353 -6.80 41.43 24.30
C ASN A 353 -5.74 40.77 25.20
N ILE A 354 -5.73 41.02 26.51
CA ILE A 354 -4.80 40.36 27.44
C ILE A 354 -5.05 38.86 27.49
N ILE A 355 -6.31 38.43 27.61
CA ILE A 355 -6.67 37.02 27.64
C ILE A 355 -6.26 36.34 26.34
N HIS A 356 -6.57 36.98 25.19
CA HIS A 356 -6.10 36.52 23.87
C HIS A 356 -4.57 36.32 23.88
N ASP A 357 -3.82 37.37 24.23
CA ASP A 357 -2.37 37.37 24.12
C ASP A 357 -1.69 36.36 25.05
N VAL A 358 -2.24 36.13 26.24
CA VAL A 358 -1.74 35.13 27.19
C VAL A 358 -2.05 33.73 26.69
N LEU A 359 -3.31 33.43 26.36
CA LEU A 359 -3.71 32.07 25.96
C LEU A 359 -3.13 31.64 24.61
N TYR A 360 -2.79 32.60 23.75
CA TYR A 360 -1.97 32.35 22.56
C TYR A 360 -0.65 31.63 22.89
N GLN A 361 0.03 32.05 23.98
CA GLN A 361 1.28 31.42 24.42
C GLN A 361 1.09 29.99 24.89
N TYR A 362 -0.13 29.63 25.32
CA TYR A 362 -0.49 28.31 25.85
C TYR A 362 -1.21 27.42 24.84
N GLY A 363 -1.28 27.86 23.58
CA GLY A 363 -1.78 27.06 22.47
C GLY A 363 -3.26 27.25 22.15
N PHE A 364 -3.90 28.32 22.63
CA PHE A 364 -5.12 28.86 22.01
C PHE A 364 -4.71 29.88 20.93
N ASP A 365 -4.12 29.34 19.86
CA ASP A 365 -3.65 30.08 18.70
C ASP A 365 -4.59 29.89 17.49
N GLU A 366 -4.18 30.31 16.30
CA GLU A 366 -5.03 30.24 15.11
C GLU A 366 -5.41 28.80 14.75
N ALA A 367 -4.49 27.85 14.93
CA ALA A 367 -4.78 26.43 14.67
C ALA A 367 -5.69 25.81 15.75
N GLY A 368 -5.64 26.34 16.98
CA GLY A 368 -6.59 26.08 18.05
C GLY A 368 -7.95 26.78 17.88
N GLY A 369 -8.11 27.60 16.83
CA GLY A 369 -9.31 28.39 16.56
C GLY A 369 -9.54 29.46 17.60
N ASN A 370 -8.53 30.29 17.83
CA ASN A 370 -8.64 31.51 18.61
C ASN A 370 -9.50 32.58 17.92
N PHE A 371 -9.68 33.73 18.57
CA PHE A 371 -10.57 34.78 18.08
C PHE A 371 -9.74 35.89 17.41
N GLN A 372 -9.68 35.87 16.08
CA GLN A 372 -8.93 36.84 15.29
C GLN A 372 -9.66 37.22 13.99
N GLU A 373 -9.73 38.52 13.70
CA GLU A 373 -10.27 39.02 12.43
C GLU A 373 -9.40 38.56 11.25
N ASN A 374 -8.09 38.50 11.46
CA ASN A 374 -7.08 38.09 10.50
C ASN A 374 -6.00 37.24 11.17
N ASN A 375 -5.87 36.02 10.68
CA ASN A 375 -4.92 35.01 11.19
C ASN A 375 -3.52 35.16 10.59
N TYR A 376 -3.31 36.17 9.74
CA TYR A 376 -2.02 36.50 9.11
C TYR A 376 -1.34 35.33 8.38
N GLY A 377 -2.11 34.34 7.94
CA GLY A 377 -1.62 33.14 7.25
C GLY A 377 -1.16 31.99 8.17
N ASN A 378 -1.39 32.07 9.48
CA ASN A 378 -0.94 31.08 10.47
C ASN A 378 -1.85 29.84 10.59
N GLY A 379 -2.86 29.69 9.73
CA GLY A 379 -3.86 28.61 9.81
C GLY A 379 -5.17 29.07 10.46
N GLY A 380 -6.05 28.14 10.80
CA GLY A 380 -7.38 28.43 11.33
C GLY A 380 -8.31 29.15 10.35
N LEU A 381 -9.53 29.46 10.82
CA LEU A 381 -10.49 30.30 10.10
C LEU A 381 -10.64 31.65 10.82
N GLY A 382 -10.06 32.71 10.26
CA GLY A 382 -10.22 34.07 10.80
C GLY A 382 -11.58 34.69 10.47
N SER A 383 -11.68 36.02 10.65
CA SER A 383 -12.93 36.79 10.64
C SER A 383 -13.83 36.45 11.83
N ASP A 384 -13.21 36.24 12.99
CA ASP A 384 -13.90 35.87 14.21
C ASP A 384 -13.37 36.55 15.47
N SER A 385 -12.95 37.81 15.34
CA SER A 385 -12.71 38.71 16.47
C SER A 385 -13.91 38.74 17.44
N VAL A 386 -13.65 38.91 18.74
CA VAL A 386 -14.72 38.97 19.75
C VAL A 386 -15.55 40.24 19.58
N ASN A 387 -16.86 40.09 19.44
CA ASN A 387 -17.80 41.21 19.52
C ASN A 387 -18.17 41.46 20.99
N ALA A 388 -17.51 42.41 21.64
CA ALA A 388 -17.63 42.65 23.08
C ALA A 388 -18.58 43.82 23.39
N ASN A 389 -19.81 43.50 23.79
CA ASN A 389 -20.86 44.47 24.09
C ASN A 389 -20.81 44.90 25.57
N ALA A 390 -20.32 46.12 25.80
CA ALA A 390 -20.32 46.77 27.10
C ALA A 390 -21.73 47.25 27.50
N GLN A 391 -22.08 47.09 28.76
CA GLN A 391 -23.38 47.48 29.34
C GLN A 391 -24.57 47.08 28.45
N ALA A 392 -24.56 45.83 27.98
CA ALA A 392 -25.59 45.24 27.14
C ALA A 392 -26.93 45.11 27.90
N SER A 393 -27.99 44.73 27.18
CA SER A 393 -29.32 44.56 27.78
C SER A 393 -29.35 43.29 28.64
N GLY A 394 -29.32 43.46 29.95
CA GLY A 394 -29.37 42.42 30.98
C GLY A 394 -29.17 43.05 32.36
N ASP A 395 -29.25 42.27 33.43
CA ASP A 395 -28.96 42.74 34.80
C ASP A 395 -28.27 41.64 35.59
N CYS A 396 -27.22 42.01 36.33
CA CYS A 396 -26.41 41.14 37.18
C CYS A 396 -26.17 39.75 36.56
N ASN A 397 -25.51 39.72 35.40
CA ASN A 397 -25.23 38.52 34.61
C ASN A 397 -24.14 38.88 33.59
N ALA A 398 -23.54 37.91 32.92
CA ALA A 398 -22.80 38.08 31.69
C ALA A 398 -22.94 36.81 30.83
N ASN A 399 -22.68 36.91 29.54
CA ASN A 399 -22.70 35.74 28.67
C ASN A 399 -21.71 35.83 27.53
N PHE A 400 -21.36 34.66 27.00
CA PHE A 400 -20.52 34.50 25.84
C PHE A 400 -21.12 33.48 24.85
N GLY A 401 -21.44 33.96 23.66
CA GLY A 401 -21.88 33.13 22.55
C GLY A 401 -20.68 32.63 21.74
N THR A 402 -20.47 31.31 21.69
CA THR A 402 -19.31 30.70 21.02
C THR A 402 -19.73 29.93 19.76
N PRO A 403 -19.72 30.57 18.58
CA PRO A 403 -19.85 29.84 17.33
C PRO A 403 -18.53 29.14 16.96
N SER A 404 -18.60 28.25 15.97
CA SER A 404 -17.42 27.59 15.36
C SER A 404 -16.38 28.59 14.87
N ASP A 405 -15.15 28.10 14.66
CA ASP A 405 -14.07 28.85 14.00
C ASP A 405 -14.54 29.58 12.73
N GLY A 406 -14.08 30.83 12.57
CA GLY A 406 -14.45 31.70 11.45
C GLY A 406 -15.80 32.43 11.57
N GLN A 407 -16.38 32.47 12.77
CA GLN A 407 -17.55 33.30 13.09
C GLN A 407 -17.31 34.07 14.38
N ASN A 408 -17.57 35.38 14.38
CA ASN A 408 -17.35 36.23 15.57
C ASN A 408 -18.16 35.74 16.79
N PRO A 409 -17.50 35.38 17.91
CA PRO A 409 -18.20 35.18 19.16
C PRO A 409 -18.71 36.52 19.70
N THR A 410 -19.70 36.46 20.59
CA THR A 410 -20.28 37.67 21.18
C THR A 410 -20.26 37.58 22.69
N MET A 411 -19.57 38.53 23.33
CA MET A 411 -19.58 38.74 24.77
C MET A 411 -20.59 39.84 25.12
N ASN A 412 -21.47 39.58 26.08
CA ASN A 412 -22.38 40.59 26.62
C ASN A 412 -22.11 40.77 28.10
N MET A 413 -21.64 41.97 28.45
CA MET A 413 -21.41 42.36 29.85
C MET A 413 -22.57 43.23 30.32
N PHE A 414 -23.08 42.96 31.52
CA PHE A 414 -24.23 43.69 32.06
C PHE A 414 -23.88 44.56 33.27
N LEU A 415 -24.72 45.56 33.48
CA LEU A 415 -24.78 46.27 34.75
C LEU A 415 -25.42 45.35 35.80
N CYS A 416 -25.09 45.58 37.07
CA CYS A 416 -25.75 44.93 38.19
C CYS A 416 -26.43 45.96 39.08
N SER A 417 -27.75 45.96 39.05
CA SER A 417 -28.61 46.96 39.69
C SER A 417 -28.84 46.74 41.19
N ASN A 418 -28.12 45.80 41.80
CA ASN A 418 -28.19 45.50 43.24
C ASN A 418 -27.49 46.57 44.11
N SER A 419 -26.75 47.48 43.49
CA SER A 419 -26.09 48.64 44.09
C SER A 419 -26.61 49.95 43.47
N ASN A 420 -26.39 51.08 44.16
CA ASN A 420 -26.74 52.40 43.66
C ASN A 420 -25.56 53.39 43.87
N PRO A 421 -24.87 53.83 42.81
CA PRO A 421 -25.10 53.47 41.41
C PRO A 421 -24.85 51.98 41.12
N PRO A 422 -25.44 51.40 40.05
CA PRO A 422 -25.18 50.03 39.64
C PRO A 422 -23.69 49.77 39.44
N HIS A 423 -23.23 48.58 39.82
CA HIS A 423 -21.88 48.14 39.47
C HIS A 423 -21.85 47.64 38.03
N ASP A 424 -20.71 47.79 37.38
CA ASP A 424 -20.54 47.47 35.96
C ASP A 424 -19.63 46.26 35.79
N GLY A 425 -20.16 45.19 35.18
CA GLY A 425 -19.40 43.97 34.88
C GLY A 425 -18.19 44.22 33.98
N ASP A 426 -18.20 45.30 33.18
CA ASP A 426 -17.08 45.71 32.33
C ASP A 426 -15.79 46.06 33.11
N LEU A 427 -15.85 46.14 34.45
CA LEU A 427 -14.70 46.36 35.33
C LEU A 427 -14.26 45.12 36.13
N ASP A 428 -14.96 44.00 36.01
CA ASP A 428 -14.65 42.77 36.75
C ASP A 428 -13.91 41.79 35.84
N ALA A 429 -12.58 41.81 35.90
CA ALA A 429 -11.71 40.99 35.07
C ALA A 429 -11.90 39.49 35.30
N GLY A 430 -12.29 39.08 36.52
CA GLY A 430 -12.64 37.71 36.82
C GLY A 430 -13.83 37.27 35.98
N VAL A 431 -14.88 38.10 35.91
CA VAL A 431 -16.06 37.85 35.08
C VAL A 431 -15.74 37.94 33.59
N ILE A 432 -15.00 38.97 33.13
CA ILE A 432 -14.61 39.09 31.71
C ILE A 432 -13.81 37.86 31.25
N THR A 433 -12.87 37.40 32.08
CA THR A 433 -12.07 36.22 31.78
C THR A 433 -12.91 34.96 31.76
N HIS A 434 -13.80 34.79 32.74
CA HIS A 434 -14.77 33.71 32.78
C HIS A 434 -15.56 33.60 31.47
N GLU A 435 -16.16 34.70 31.02
CA GLU A 435 -16.93 34.73 29.78
C GLU A 435 -16.08 34.39 28.56
N TYR A 436 -14.90 35.01 28.42
CA TYR A 436 -13.99 34.72 27.30
C TYR A 436 -13.61 33.23 27.26
N CYS A 437 -13.44 32.61 28.43
CA CYS A 437 -12.99 31.23 28.55
C CYS A 437 -14.09 30.19 28.32
N HIS A 438 -15.37 30.58 28.29
CA HIS A 438 -16.38 29.77 27.61
C HIS A 438 -16.04 29.62 26.13
N GLY A 439 -15.57 30.69 25.50
CA GLY A 439 -15.07 30.67 24.14
C GLY A 439 -13.92 29.69 23.94
N VAL A 440 -12.91 29.79 24.80
CA VAL A 440 -11.70 28.95 24.77
C VAL A 440 -12.05 27.47 24.92
N SER A 441 -12.78 27.12 25.97
CA SER A 441 -13.12 25.72 26.28
C SER A 441 -14.02 25.10 25.21
N ASN A 442 -14.98 25.84 24.66
CA ASN A 442 -15.83 25.37 23.56
C ASN A 442 -15.07 25.24 22.22
N ARG A 443 -14.09 26.11 21.93
CA ARG A 443 -13.27 25.98 20.71
C ARG A 443 -12.25 24.84 20.83
N LEU A 444 -11.63 24.64 21.99
CA LEU A 444 -10.59 23.60 22.11
C LEU A 444 -11.18 22.18 22.24
N THR A 445 -12.31 22.02 22.94
CA THR A 445 -12.89 20.70 23.20
C THR A 445 -13.53 20.10 21.95
N GLY A 446 -13.04 18.95 21.48
CA GLY A 446 -13.57 18.27 20.30
C GLY A 446 -13.29 18.97 18.97
N GLY A 447 -12.39 19.97 18.98
CA GLY A 447 -11.94 20.77 17.83
C GLY A 447 -12.71 22.09 17.65
N ALA A 448 -12.02 23.15 17.20
CA ALA A 448 -12.54 24.50 16.97
C ALA A 448 -13.75 24.61 16.04
N LEU A 449 -13.92 23.64 15.16
CA LEU A 449 -15.11 23.54 14.32
C LEU A 449 -16.29 22.87 15.04
N ASN A 450 -16.18 22.52 16.33
CA ASN A 450 -17.18 21.83 17.13
C ASN A 450 -17.40 22.43 18.53
N THR A 451 -18.18 23.50 18.61
CA THR A 451 -18.49 24.19 19.87
C THR A 451 -19.66 23.60 20.67
N ASN A 452 -20.04 22.34 20.41
CA ASN A 452 -21.16 21.70 21.11
C ASN A 452 -20.71 20.69 22.17
N CYS A 453 -19.42 20.56 22.39
CA CYS A 453 -18.89 19.48 23.20
C CYS A 453 -19.10 19.64 24.70
N LEU A 454 -19.56 20.80 25.19
CA LEU A 454 -19.71 21.09 26.62
C LEU A 454 -21.17 21.34 27.03
N ASN A 455 -22.08 20.48 26.54
CA ASN A 455 -23.53 20.59 26.82
C ASN A 455 -24.11 19.35 27.53
N ASN A 456 -23.26 18.38 27.89
CA ASN A 456 -23.65 17.18 28.62
C ASN A 456 -23.88 17.47 30.11
N THR A 457 -24.41 16.50 30.85
CA THR A 457 -24.86 16.72 32.22
C THR A 457 -23.70 16.85 33.22
N GLU A 458 -22.56 16.23 32.95
CA GLU A 458 -21.31 16.41 33.70
C GLU A 458 -20.36 17.48 33.12
N GLN A 459 -20.87 18.38 32.26
CA GLN A 459 -20.00 19.34 31.56
C GLN A 459 -19.22 20.27 32.52
N MET A 460 -17.94 20.48 32.18
CA MET A 460 -16.95 21.20 33.00
C MET A 460 -16.75 22.67 32.54
N GLY A 461 -17.55 23.15 31.58
CA GLY A 461 -17.49 24.47 30.93
C GLY A 461 -17.28 25.63 31.90
N GLU A 462 -18.19 25.74 32.85
CA GLU A 462 -18.18 26.74 33.93
C GLU A 462 -16.92 26.67 34.79
N GLY A 463 -16.39 25.46 35.00
CA GLY A 463 -15.21 25.23 35.83
C GLY A 463 -13.91 25.65 35.15
N TRP A 464 -13.75 25.40 33.84
CA TRP A 464 -12.60 25.94 33.11
C TRP A 464 -12.61 27.47 33.09
N SER A 465 -13.78 28.07 32.92
CA SER A 465 -13.93 29.53 32.91
C SER A 465 -13.53 30.16 34.25
N ASP A 466 -13.97 29.60 35.37
CA ASP A 466 -13.53 30.04 36.70
C ASP A 466 -12.04 29.81 36.92
N PHE A 467 -11.50 28.67 36.48
CA PHE A 467 -10.06 28.37 36.58
C PHE A 467 -9.20 29.45 35.93
N TYR A 468 -9.48 29.84 34.67
CA TYR A 468 -8.70 30.88 34.00
C TYR A 468 -8.87 32.25 34.67
N GLY A 469 -10.10 32.60 35.09
CA GLY A 469 -10.37 33.85 35.81
C GLY A 469 -9.57 33.95 37.11
N LEU A 470 -9.52 32.87 37.89
CA LEU A 470 -8.74 32.78 39.12
C LEU A 470 -7.24 32.87 38.82
N LEU A 471 -6.74 32.11 37.84
CA LEU A 471 -5.32 31.95 37.57
C LEU A 471 -4.67 33.22 37.01
N LEU A 472 -5.37 33.95 36.13
CA LEU A 472 -4.89 35.24 35.59
C LEU A 472 -4.94 36.39 36.61
N THR A 473 -5.60 36.17 37.75
CA THR A 473 -5.73 37.18 38.82
C THR A 473 -5.04 36.75 40.12
N ILE A 474 -4.20 35.71 40.10
CA ILE A 474 -3.32 35.39 41.23
C ILE A 474 -2.24 36.47 41.37
N GLU A 475 -2.01 36.93 42.60
CA GLU A 475 -0.98 37.90 42.93
C GLU A 475 0.25 37.23 43.59
N PRO A 476 1.46 37.83 43.44
CA PRO A 476 2.62 37.37 44.19
C PRO A 476 2.39 37.42 45.71
N GLY A 477 2.39 36.25 46.34
CA GLY A 477 2.20 36.10 47.79
C GLY A 477 0.89 35.43 48.19
N ASP A 478 -0.03 35.23 47.24
CA ASP A 478 -1.18 34.35 47.42
C ASP A 478 -0.73 32.91 47.72
N THR A 479 -1.63 32.16 48.34
CA THR A 479 -1.44 30.76 48.71
C THR A 479 -2.67 29.94 48.37
N GLY A 480 -2.51 28.62 48.20
CA GLY A 480 -3.63 27.74 47.89
C GLY A 480 -4.72 27.71 48.96
N THR A 481 -4.41 28.06 50.21
CA THR A 481 -5.38 28.11 51.31
C THR A 481 -6.21 29.40 51.33
N ASP A 482 -5.83 30.42 50.56
CA ASP A 482 -6.63 31.64 50.49
C ASP A 482 -8.03 31.35 49.95
N ALA A 483 -9.03 32.04 50.50
CA ALA A 483 -10.43 31.80 50.17
C ALA A 483 -10.91 32.84 49.16
N ARG A 484 -10.99 32.46 47.88
CA ARG A 484 -11.33 33.36 46.77
C ARG A 484 -12.77 33.14 46.27
N GLY A 485 -13.55 34.22 46.24
CA GLY A 485 -14.88 34.23 45.61
C GLY A 485 -14.83 34.86 44.22
N VAL A 486 -15.76 34.48 43.34
CA VAL A 486 -15.87 35.03 41.98
C VAL A 486 -16.94 36.13 41.94
N GLY A 487 -16.67 37.26 41.27
CA GLY A 487 -17.64 38.34 41.04
C GLY A 487 -18.01 39.15 42.29
N THR A 488 -17.11 39.24 43.28
CA THR A 488 -17.38 39.93 44.55
C THR A 488 -17.68 41.42 44.38
N TYR A 489 -16.97 42.09 43.46
CA TYR A 489 -17.21 43.50 43.14
C TYR A 489 -18.60 43.71 42.56
N LEU A 490 -18.99 42.90 41.56
CA LEU A 490 -20.28 43.02 40.90
C LEU A 490 -21.45 42.87 41.89
N LEU A 491 -21.29 42.03 42.91
CA LEU A 491 -22.24 41.85 44.00
C LEU A 491 -22.14 42.89 45.14
N GLY A 492 -21.20 43.83 45.06
CA GLY A 492 -20.94 44.83 46.10
C GLY A 492 -20.43 44.24 47.41
N GLN A 493 -19.77 43.09 47.34
CA GLN A 493 -19.17 42.40 48.47
C GLN A 493 -17.71 42.87 48.69
N PRO A 494 -17.17 42.76 49.92
CA PRO A 494 -15.72 42.87 50.13
C PRO A 494 -14.98 41.73 49.41
N ILE A 495 -13.67 41.87 49.22
CA ILE A 495 -12.82 40.82 48.59
C ILE A 495 -12.89 39.46 49.31
N THR A 496 -13.27 39.46 50.59
CA THR A 496 -13.47 38.23 51.39
C THR A 496 -14.89 37.66 51.28
N GLY A 497 -15.75 38.25 50.45
CA GLY A 497 -17.11 37.82 50.23
C GLY A 497 -17.20 36.45 49.55
N ASN A 498 -18.40 35.86 49.56
CA ASN A 498 -18.62 34.55 48.96
C ASN A 498 -18.58 34.60 47.43
N GLY A 499 -18.90 35.75 46.83
CA GLY A 499 -19.10 35.85 45.39
C GLY A 499 -20.37 35.13 44.93
N VAL A 500 -20.32 34.62 43.71
CA VAL A 500 -21.46 34.00 42.99
C VAL A 500 -21.49 32.46 43.07
N ARG A 501 -20.52 31.82 43.72
CA ARG A 501 -20.42 30.36 43.84
C ARG A 501 -20.90 29.90 45.22
N THR A 502 -21.23 28.62 45.38
CA THR A 502 -21.77 28.11 46.65
C THR A 502 -20.70 28.07 47.74
N LYS A 503 -19.44 27.88 47.36
CA LYS A 503 -18.25 27.95 48.20
C LYS A 503 -17.17 28.79 47.51
N ARG A 504 -16.22 29.27 48.32
CA ARG A 504 -15.03 29.98 47.83
C ARG A 504 -13.98 28.96 47.42
N TYR A 505 -13.20 29.25 46.38
CA TYR A 505 -12.09 28.40 45.98
C TYR A 505 -10.97 28.45 47.01
N SER A 506 -10.54 27.27 47.45
CA SER A 506 -9.46 27.08 48.44
C SER A 506 -9.08 25.59 48.51
N THR A 507 -7.80 25.32 48.75
CA THR A 507 -7.27 23.99 49.10
C THR A 507 -7.61 23.59 50.54
N ASP A 508 -8.07 24.53 51.38
CA ASP A 508 -8.52 24.24 52.74
C ASP A 508 -9.94 23.66 52.72
N PHE A 509 -10.06 22.38 53.09
CA PHE A 509 -11.35 21.67 53.18
C PHE A 509 -12.32 22.28 54.19
N ALA A 510 -11.86 23.08 55.16
CA ALA A 510 -12.76 23.82 56.04
C ALA A 510 -13.46 25.00 55.32
N VAL A 511 -12.89 25.47 54.21
CA VAL A 511 -13.46 26.52 53.35
C VAL A 511 -14.22 25.90 52.19
N ASN A 512 -13.68 24.85 51.56
CA ASN A 512 -14.27 24.16 50.42
C ASN A 512 -14.02 22.65 50.47
N ASP A 513 -15.02 21.93 50.95
CA ASP A 513 -15.06 20.47 51.06
C ASP A 513 -15.67 19.78 49.83
N HIS A 514 -15.71 20.43 48.65
CA HIS A 514 -16.23 19.79 47.45
C HIS A 514 -15.43 18.55 47.03
N THR A 515 -16.16 17.50 46.68
CA THR A 515 -15.66 16.22 46.16
C THR A 515 -16.42 15.82 44.88
N TYR A 516 -15.93 14.81 44.16
CA TYR A 516 -16.55 14.36 42.93
C TYR A 516 -18.02 13.92 43.13
N ASP A 517 -18.37 13.28 44.26
CA ASP A 517 -19.75 12.82 44.48
C ASP A 517 -20.78 13.95 44.62
N ASP A 518 -20.34 15.18 44.92
CA ASP A 518 -21.24 16.33 45.05
C ASP A 518 -21.98 16.66 43.74
N ILE A 519 -21.46 16.24 42.58
CA ILE A 519 -22.11 16.45 41.27
C ILE A 519 -23.52 15.86 41.23
N LYS A 520 -23.79 14.81 42.02
CA LYS A 520 -25.10 14.15 42.12
C LYS A 520 -26.19 15.13 42.54
N SER A 521 -25.84 16.06 43.42
CA SER A 521 -26.77 17.06 43.98
C SER A 521 -26.60 18.46 43.41
N ALA A 522 -25.48 18.73 42.73
CA ALA A 522 -25.18 20.04 42.16
C ALA A 522 -26.09 20.43 40.97
N VAL A 523 -26.35 21.73 40.84
CA VAL A 523 -27.14 22.30 39.74
C VAL A 523 -26.27 22.43 38.48
N VAL A 524 -26.81 22.02 37.34
CA VAL A 524 -26.17 22.18 36.03
C VAL A 524 -26.48 23.58 35.47
N PRO A 525 -25.50 24.29 34.88
CA PRO A 525 -24.10 23.89 34.76
C PRO A 525 -23.20 24.38 35.91
N HIS A 526 -23.56 25.50 36.55
CA HIS A 526 -22.67 26.24 37.46
C HIS A 526 -22.16 25.44 38.66
N GLY A 527 -23.03 24.64 39.31
CA GLY A 527 -22.62 23.84 40.47
C GLY A 527 -21.68 22.70 40.11
N ILE A 528 -21.79 22.18 38.88
CA ILE A 528 -20.85 21.18 38.35
C ILE A 528 -19.50 21.83 38.07
N GLY A 529 -19.51 22.98 37.40
CA GLY A 529 -18.30 23.75 37.12
C GLY A 529 -17.53 24.14 38.39
N GLU A 530 -18.22 24.55 39.44
CA GLU A 530 -17.61 24.88 40.73
C GLU A 530 -16.80 23.72 41.32
N ILE A 531 -17.32 22.49 41.24
CA ILE A 531 -16.60 21.31 41.72
C ILE A 531 -15.36 21.05 40.85
N TRP A 532 -15.47 21.19 39.54
CA TRP A 532 -14.34 21.04 38.62
C TRP A 532 -13.25 22.09 38.83
N ALA A 533 -13.62 23.39 38.90
CA ALA A 533 -12.70 24.49 39.17
C ALA A 533 -11.99 24.31 40.51
N THR A 534 -12.70 23.77 41.51
CA THR A 534 -12.13 23.43 42.82
C THR A 534 -11.02 22.36 42.71
N MET A 535 -11.18 21.36 41.84
CA MET A 535 -10.12 20.38 41.55
C MET A 535 -8.95 20.99 40.80
N LEU A 536 -9.21 21.83 39.79
CA LEU A 536 -8.13 22.51 39.06
C LEU A 536 -7.35 23.51 39.92
N TRP A 537 -8.02 24.15 40.88
CA TRP A 537 -7.36 24.99 41.88
C TRP A 537 -6.36 24.18 42.70
N ASP A 538 -6.74 22.99 43.15
CA ASP A 538 -5.85 22.07 43.84
C ASP A 538 -4.67 21.65 42.96
N VAL A 539 -4.94 21.20 41.72
CA VAL A 539 -3.88 20.81 40.76
C VAL A 539 -2.87 21.96 40.59
N THR A 540 -3.35 23.18 40.42
CA THR A 540 -2.50 24.37 40.24
C THR A 540 -1.58 24.60 41.44
N TRP A 541 -2.12 24.51 42.65
CA TRP A 541 -1.34 24.77 43.86
C TRP A 541 -0.39 23.64 44.22
N GLU A 542 -0.72 22.38 43.91
CA GLU A 542 0.23 21.27 44.05
C GLU A 542 1.43 21.45 43.08
N ILE A 543 1.19 21.88 41.84
CA ILE A 543 2.28 22.16 40.88
C ILE A 543 3.06 23.43 41.28
N ILE A 544 2.41 24.49 41.77
CA ILE A 544 3.12 25.66 42.31
C ILE A 544 3.98 25.28 43.53
N ALA A 545 3.57 24.29 44.33
CA ALA A 545 4.37 23.83 45.46
C ALA A 545 5.68 23.16 45.01
N THR A 546 5.69 22.49 43.85
CA THR A 546 6.90 21.87 43.29
C THR A 546 7.77 22.89 42.53
N ASP A 547 7.14 23.76 41.73
CA ASP A 547 7.84 24.55 40.71
C ASP A 547 7.94 26.05 41.04
N GLY A 548 7.23 26.49 42.09
CA GLY A 548 7.12 27.88 42.48
C GLY A 548 6.19 28.70 41.58
N PHE A 549 5.76 29.86 42.08
CA PHE A 549 4.96 30.81 41.30
C PHE A 549 5.88 31.74 40.48
N ASN A 550 5.50 32.02 39.24
CA ASN A 550 6.18 32.97 38.37
C ASN A 550 5.21 34.09 37.92
N PRO A 551 5.51 35.37 38.23
CA PRO A 551 4.65 36.49 37.86
C PRO A 551 4.66 36.81 36.35
N ASP A 552 5.64 36.32 35.57
CA ASP A 552 5.61 36.44 34.11
C ASP A 552 4.71 35.35 33.53
N VAL A 553 3.44 35.71 33.29
CA VAL A 553 2.45 34.79 32.71
C VAL A 553 2.67 34.52 31.22
N TYR A 554 3.48 35.32 30.51
CA TYR A 554 3.69 35.13 29.07
C TYR A 554 4.83 34.17 28.77
N ASN A 555 5.95 34.30 29.50
CA ASN A 555 7.19 33.56 29.22
C ASN A 555 7.72 32.79 30.43
N GLY A 556 6.94 32.74 31.51
CA GLY A 556 7.34 32.06 32.74
C GLY A 556 7.36 30.54 32.62
N THR A 557 8.03 29.92 33.60
CA THR A 557 8.19 28.46 33.74
C THR A 557 7.79 27.98 35.14
N GLY A 558 7.08 28.81 35.91
CA GLY A 558 6.58 28.42 37.24
C GLY A 558 5.35 27.51 37.13
N GLY A 559 4.91 26.96 38.25
CA GLY A 559 3.80 26.03 38.31
C GLY A 559 2.47 26.60 37.82
N ASN A 560 2.25 27.92 37.95
CA ASN A 560 1.10 28.60 37.35
C ASN A 560 1.15 28.61 35.80
N ASN A 561 2.35 28.71 35.21
CA ASN A 561 2.53 28.61 33.76
C ASN A 561 2.33 27.17 33.29
N VAL A 562 2.85 26.19 34.05
CA VAL A 562 2.64 24.76 33.78
C VAL A 562 1.15 24.42 33.82
N ALA A 563 0.42 24.87 34.84
CA ALA A 563 -1.02 24.67 34.97
C ALA A 563 -1.78 25.25 33.76
N LEU A 564 -1.46 26.48 33.32
CA LEU A 564 -2.03 27.06 32.10
C LEU A 564 -1.75 26.19 30.87
N ALA A 565 -0.53 25.68 30.72
CA ALA A 565 -0.14 24.88 29.57
C ALA A 565 -0.87 23.53 29.53
N ILE A 566 -0.85 22.75 30.62
CA ILE A 566 -1.45 21.42 30.65
C ILE A 566 -2.97 21.46 30.60
N VAL A 567 -3.62 22.46 31.21
CA VAL A 567 -5.09 22.59 31.13
C VAL A 567 -5.51 23.00 29.72
N THR A 568 -4.80 23.94 29.10
CA THR A 568 -5.13 24.38 27.72
C THR A 568 -4.89 23.27 26.70
N GLU A 569 -3.83 22.48 26.86
CA GLU A 569 -3.59 21.32 25.99
C GLU A 569 -4.54 20.16 26.30
N GLY A 570 -4.90 19.94 27.57
CA GLY A 570 -5.87 18.94 28.00
C GLY A 570 -7.26 19.16 27.38
N LEU A 571 -7.70 20.42 27.25
CA LEU A 571 -8.92 20.76 26.51
C LEU A 571 -8.94 20.24 25.07
N LYS A 572 -7.77 20.13 24.41
CA LYS A 572 -7.63 19.58 23.05
C LYS A 572 -7.51 18.05 23.01
N LEU A 573 -7.22 17.42 24.14
CA LEU A 573 -7.04 15.97 24.24
C LEU A 573 -8.33 15.26 24.65
N GLN A 574 -9.15 15.92 25.48
CA GLN A 574 -10.38 15.34 25.96
C GLN A 574 -11.41 15.09 24.84
N PRO A 575 -12.29 14.09 24.98
CA PRO A 575 -13.31 13.79 23.99
C PRO A 575 -14.37 14.89 23.92
N CYS A 576 -15.18 14.86 22.87
CA CYS A 576 -16.40 15.65 22.84
C CYS A 576 -17.40 15.12 23.88
N SER A 577 -18.05 16.00 24.64
CA SER A 577 -18.92 15.64 25.79
C SER A 577 -18.21 14.82 26.86
N PRO A 578 -17.12 15.34 27.43
CA PRO A 578 -16.33 14.66 28.45
C PRO A 578 -17.08 14.65 29.80
N GLY A 579 -16.82 13.62 30.61
CA GLY A 579 -17.03 13.66 32.07
C GLY A 579 -15.75 14.07 32.80
N PHE A 580 -15.77 14.06 34.13
CA PHE A 580 -14.62 14.52 34.92
C PHE A 580 -13.40 13.60 34.77
N VAL A 581 -13.62 12.28 34.68
CA VAL A 581 -12.53 11.31 34.48
C VAL A 581 -11.87 11.55 33.13
N ASP A 582 -12.65 11.80 32.08
CA ASP A 582 -12.12 12.17 30.76
C ASP A 582 -11.24 13.45 30.84
N GLY A 583 -11.70 14.47 31.57
CA GLY A 583 -10.96 15.72 31.76
C GLY A 583 -9.65 15.55 32.53
N ARG A 584 -9.66 14.74 33.60
CA ARG A 584 -8.46 14.38 34.37
C ARG A 584 -7.44 13.66 33.49
N ASP A 585 -7.88 12.64 32.78
CA ASP A 585 -7.01 11.80 31.96
C ASP A 585 -6.40 12.61 30.81
N ALA A 586 -7.16 13.55 30.25
CA ALA A 586 -6.66 14.49 29.26
C ALA A 586 -5.58 15.45 29.81
N ILE A 587 -5.71 15.92 31.05
CA ILE A 587 -4.67 16.75 31.72
C ILE A 587 -3.41 15.93 31.99
N LEU A 588 -3.55 14.66 32.39
CA LEU A 588 -2.42 13.75 32.57
C LEU A 588 -1.70 13.48 31.24
N ALA A 589 -2.43 13.27 30.16
CA ALA A 589 -1.87 13.12 28.83
C ALA A 589 -1.20 14.42 28.32
N ALA A 590 -1.73 15.59 28.67
CA ALA A 590 -1.10 16.88 28.37
C ALA A 590 0.25 17.04 29.09
N ASP A 591 0.34 16.65 30.36
CA ASP A 591 1.61 16.63 31.11
C ASP A 591 2.62 15.67 30.48
N GLN A 592 2.16 14.49 30.04
CA GLN A 592 2.98 13.54 29.31
C GLN A 592 3.54 14.14 28.00
N ALA A 593 2.72 14.87 27.26
CA ALA A 593 3.11 15.47 25.99
C ALA A 593 4.05 16.68 26.14
N LEU A 594 3.78 17.56 27.10
CA LEU A 594 4.52 18.81 27.28
C LEU A 594 5.78 18.64 28.13
N TYR A 595 5.72 17.80 29.16
CA TYR A 595 6.74 17.72 30.21
C TYR A 595 7.22 16.28 30.47
N GLY A 596 6.78 15.30 29.67
CA GLY A 596 7.20 13.91 29.84
C GLY A 596 6.65 13.24 31.09
N GLY A 597 5.56 13.77 31.67
CA GLY A 597 4.94 13.23 32.87
C GLY A 597 5.57 13.75 34.18
N ALA A 598 6.26 14.89 34.15
CA ALA A 598 6.99 15.41 35.32
C ALA A 598 6.08 15.78 36.50
N HIS A 599 4.80 16.08 36.28
CA HIS A 599 3.87 16.59 37.29
C HIS A 599 2.74 15.61 37.61
N VAL A 600 2.74 14.42 37.02
CA VAL A 600 1.74 13.36 37.21
C VAL A 600 1.45 13.04 38.69
N CYS A 601 2.43 13.12 39.59
CA CYS A 601 2.20 12.92 41.03
C CYS A 601 1.29 14.03 41.60
N ALA A 602 1.65 15.29 41.36
CA ALA A 602 0.90 16.45 41.84
C ALA A 602 -0.53 16.46 41.27
N ILE A 603 -0.68 16.09 40.00
CA ILE A 603 -1.99 16.00 39.32
C ILE A 603 -2.84 14.91 39.98
N TRP A 604 -2.31 13.69 40.14
CA TRP A 604 -3.05 12.59 40.78
C TRP A 604 -3.37 12.87 42.25
N GLU A 605 -2.45 13.45 43.02
CA GLU A 605 -2.67 13.82 44.41
C GLU A 605 -3.82 14.83 44.55
N ALA A 606 -3.85 15.86 43.72
CA ALA A 606 -4.92 16.86 43.72
C ALA A 606 -6.28 16.25 43.37
N PHE A 607 -6.36 15.46 42.30
CA PHE A 607 -7.63 14.84 41.88
C PHE A 607 -8.11 13.76 42.86
N ALA A 608 -7.22 12.87 43.30
CA ALA A 608 -7.55 11.83 44.28
C ALA A 608 -8.01 12.45 45.60
N ARG A 609 -7.40 13.55 46.06
CA ARG A 609 -7.84 14.27 47.26
C ARG A 609 -9.30 14.73 47.19
N ARG A 610 -9.82 15.00 45.98
CA ARG A 610 -11.21 15.43 45.75
C ARG A 610 -12.13 14.34 45.20
N GLY A 611 -11.76 13.07 45.34
CA GLY A 611 -12.64 11.95 44.97
C GLY A 611 -12.59 11.57 43.47
N LEU A 612 -11.65 12.12 42.71
CA LEU A 612 -11.43 11.78 41.30
C LEU A 612 -10.15 10.93 41.10
N GLY A 613 -9.87 10.06 42.06
CA GLY A 613 -8.73 9.14 42.09
C GLY A 613 -8.79 8.01 41.07
N PHE A 614 -7.80 7.12 41.10
CA PHE A 614 -7.56 6.13 40.06
C PHE A 614 -8.76 5.24 39.77
N SER A 615 -9.43 4.74 40.80
CA SER A 615 -10.60 3.87 40.66
C SER A 615 -11.93 4.63 40.51
N ALA A 616 -11.91 5.96 40.40
CA ALA A 616 -13.12 6.76 40.18
C ALA A 616 -13.70 6.42 38.80
N SER A 617 -15.02 6.32 38.73
CA SER A 617 -15.76 6.05 37.49
C SER A 617 -16.74 7.18 37.26
N GLN A 618 -16.73 7.76 36.06
CA GLN A 618 -17.73 8.76 35.70
C GLN A 618 -19.07 8.16 35.23
N GLY A 619 -19.09 6.88 34.84
CA GLY A 619 -20.26 6.33 34.16
C GLY A 619 -20.49 7.02 32.82
N SER A 620 -21.74 7.39 32.52
CA SER A 620 -22.10 8.18 31.33
C SER A 620 -21.96 9.67 31.61
N SER A 621 -21.26 10.40 30.75
CA SER A 621 -21.14 11.87 30.86
C SER A 621 -22.49 12.62 30.70
N SER A 622 -23.55 11.91 30.31
CA SER A 622 -24.94 12.40 30.24
C SER A 622 -25.76 12.10 31.50
N SER A 623 -25.13 11.60 32.57
CA SER A 623 -25.74 11.34 33.87
C SER A 623 -24.80 11.84 34.96
N LYS A 624 -25.35 12.29 36.08
CA LYS A 624 -24.55 12.73 37.25
C LYS A 624 -24.59 11.73 38.40
N THR A 625 -25.28 10.61 38.22
CA THR A 625 -25.72 9.74 39.33
C THR A 625 -25.23 8.30 39.23
N ASP A 626 -24.65 7.94 38.11
CA ASP A 626 -24.07 6.62 37.81
C ASP A 626 -22.55 6.56 38.02
N GLY A 627 -21.91 7.71 38.29
CA GLY A 627 -20.52 7.78 38.71
C GLY A 627 -20.28 7.41 40.18
N THR A 628 -19.02 7.04 40.47
CA THR A 628 -18.51 6.71 41.80
C THR A 628 -17.18 7.42 42.04
N GLU A 629 -17.09 8.16 43.15
CA GLU A 629 -15.83 8.76 43.59
C GLU A 629 -14.84 7.73 44.13
N ALA A 630 -13.55 8.07 44.03
CA ALA A 630 -12.47 7.32 44.64
C ALA A 630 -11.33 8.24 45.06
N PHE A 631 -10.60 7.87 46.11
CA PHE A 631 -9.52 8.68 46.69
C PHE A 631 -8.15 7.98 46.60
N ASP A 632 -8.07 6.89 45.84
CA ASP A 632 -6.85 6.13 45.65
C ASP A 632 -5.96 6.77 44.58
N LEU A 633 -4.65 6.68 44.80
CA LEU A 633 -3.66 6.93 43.76
C LEU A 633 -3.49 5.65 42.92
N PRO A 634 -3.02 5.77 41.66
CA PRO A 634 -2.59 4.61 40.89
C PRO A 634 -1.70 3.66 41.72
N PRO A 635 -1.95 2.34 41.67
CA PRO A 635 -1.22 1.38 42.51
C PRO A 635 0.27 1.31 42.18
N ASN A 636 0.62 1.62 40.93
CA ASN A 636 1.99 1.83 40.47
C ASN A 636 1.96 2.99 39.47
N PHE A 637 2.83 3.97 39.64
CA PHE A 637 3.12 5.01 38.63
C PHE A 637 4.28 4.59 37.74
N SER A 638 4.99 3.54 38.14
CA SER A 638 6.09 2.94 37.39
C SER A 638 5.56 1.96 36.34
N SER A 639 6.18 1.93 35.17
CA SER A 639 5.83 1.02 34.06
C SER A 639 7.07 0.32 33.51
N LEU A 640 6.86 -0.84 32.89
CA LEU A 640 7.86 -1.59 32.14
C LEU A 640 7.18 -2.08 30.86
N ASN A 641 7.72 -1.70 29.71
CA ASN A 641 7.40 -2.31 28.42
C ASN A 641 8.67 -2.91 27.85
N VAL A 642 8.63 -4.17 27.42
CA VAL A 642 9.76 -4.83 26.74
C VAL A 642 9.44 -5.06 25.27
N ILE A 643 10.38 -5.64 24.54
CA ILE A 643 10.12 -6.10 23.17
C ILE A 643 9.22 -7.34 23.22
N ASP A 644 8.19 -7.41 22.38
CA ASP A 644 7.20 -8.48 22.45
C ASP A 644 7.79 -9.86 22.08
N GLU A 645 8.69 -9.91 21.09
CA GLU A 645 9.20 -11.16 20.53
C GLU A 645 10.62 -11.04 19.99
N VAL A 646 11.39 -12.12 20.08
CA VAL A 646 12.74 -12.26 19.51
C VAL A 646 13.05 -13.72 19.16
N CYS A 647 13.82 -13.97 18.11
CA CYS A 647 14.25 -15.34 17.80
C CYS A 647 15.35 -15.80 18.76
N LEU A 648 15.35 -17.11 19.07
CA LEU A 648 16.44 -17.74 19.80
C LEU A 648 17.81 -17.51 19.14
N SER A 649 17.85 -17.31 17.82
CA SER A 649 19.04 -17.10 17.00
C SER A 649 19.47 -15.64 16.80
N ASP A 650 18.71 -14.64 17.26
CA ASP A 650 18.97 -13.22 16.94
C ASP A 650 20.22 -12.64 17.63
N GLY A 651 20.91 -13.44 18.43
CA GLY A 651 22.08 -13.01 19.20
C GLY A 651 21.72 -11.98 20.27
N ILE A 652 22.73 -11.36 20.86
CA ILE A 652 22.57 -10.45 21.99
C ILE A 652 21.91 -9.14 21.54
N GLN A 653 20.72 -8.87 22.08
CA GLN A 653 19.97 -7.63 21.91
C GLN A 653 20.47 -6.57 22.89
N THR A 654 20.97 -5.44 22.38
CA THR A 654 21.57 -4.38 23.22
C THR A 654 20.78 -3.08 23.16
N GLY A 655 20.88 -2.27 24.21
CA GLY A 655 20.25 -0.95 24.25
C GLY A 655 18.73 -0.99 24.45
N LEU A 656 18.18 -2.13 24.89
CA LEU A 656 16.78 -2.27 25.25
C LEU A 656 16.46 -1.37 26.45
N SER A 657 15.25 -0.83 26.49
CA SER A 657 14.76 0.07 27.54
C SER A 657 13.27 -0.16 27.75
N GLY A 658 12.63 0.63 28.60
CA GLY A 658 11.18 0.62 28.77
C GLY A 658 10.70 0.67 30.21
N GLY A 659 11.63 0.61 31.18
CA GLY A 659 11.37 0.95 32.57
C GLY A 659 11.22 2.46 32.78
N SER A 660 10.11 2.87 33.38
CA SER A 660 9.83 4.24 33.85
C SER A 660 9.46 4.19 35.33
N PRO A 661 9.94 5.11 36.19
CA PRO A 661 10.93 6.16 35.91
C PRO A 661 12.32 5.55 35.67
N ALA A 662 13.26 6.33 35.12
CA ALA A 662 14.65 5.91 35.02
C ALA A 662 15.31 5.76 36.41
N GLY A 663 16.29 4.86 36.52
CA GLY A 663 17.09 4.63 37.73
C GLY A 663 16.87 3.26 38.39
N GLY A 664 15.99 2.43 37.84
CA GLY A 664 15.79 1.06 38.29
C GLY A 664 16.83 0.08 37.72
N THR A 665 16.69 -1.18 38.14
CA THR A 665 17.58 -2.29 37.75
C THR A 665 16.81 -3.38 37.03
N TYR A 666 17.30 -3.80 35.86
CA TYR A 666 16.74 -4.89 35.08
C TYR A 666 17.32 -6.25 35.49
N SER A 667 16.50 -7.29 35.48
CA SER A 667 16.92 -8.66 35.78
C SER A 667 16.00 -9.68 35.12
N GLY A 668 16.42 -10.94 35.03
CA GLY A 668 15.68 -12.00 34.37
C GLY A 668 16.63 -12.98 33.66
N PRO A 669 16.15 -14.15 33.22
CA PRO A 669 16.94 -15.06 32.38
C PRO A 669 17.40 -14.33 31.09
N GLY A 670 18.68 -14.39 30.76
CA GLY A 670 19.24 -13.69 29.59
C GLY A 670 19.33 -12.16 29.71
N VAL A 671 18.80 -11.56 30.77
CA VAL A 671 18.82 -10.10 30.98
C VAL A 671 20.09 -9.68 31.73
N THR A 672 20.80 -8.71 31.19
CA THR A 672 21.92 -8.01 31.85
C THR A 672 21.63 -6.51 31.92
N ASP A 673 21.54 -5.97 33.14
CA ASP A 673 21.44 -4.53 33.37
C ASP A 673 22.72 -3.82 32.94
N ASN A 674 22.61 -2.69 32.23
CA ASN A 674 23.77 -1.96 31.76
C ASN A 674 24.36 -0.99 32.82
N GLY A 675 23.76 -0.90 34.01
CA GLY A 675 24.23 -0.10 35.14
C GLY A 675 24.07 1.41 34.98
N ASN A 676 23.44 1.87 33.90
CA ASN A 676 23.16 3.28 33.64
C ASN A 676 21.77 3.72 34.16
N GLY A 677 20.99 2.79 34.70
CA GLY A 677 19.63 3.02 35.19
C GLY A 677 18.58 3.21 34.10
N THR A 678 18.91 3.03 32.82
CA THR A 678 17.97 3.29 31.71
C THR A 678 17.85 2.13 30.74
N THR A 679 18.91 1.35 30.53
CA THR A 679 18.91 0.29 29.51
C THR A 679 19.41 -1.06 30.04
N TYR A 680 19.01 -2.12 29.34
CA TYR A 680 19.47 -3.48 29.55
C TYR A 680 19.87 -4.15 28.22
N THR A 681 20.40 -5.35 28.36
CA THR A 681 20.80 -6.24 27.28
C THR A 681 20.07 -7.56 27.46
N PHE A 682 19.54 -8.15 26.40
CA PHE A 682 18.89 -9.46 26.44
C PHE A 682 19.63 -10.45 25.52
N ASP A 683 20.00 -11.60 26.05
CA ASP A 683 20.58 -12.72 25.30
C ASP A 683 19.51 -13.84 25.18
N PRO A 684 18.85 -13.97 24.01
CA PRO A 684 17.83 -14.99 23.78
C PRO A 684 18.36 -16.41 24.00
N ALA A 685 19.64 -16.67 23.68
CA ALA A 685 20.23 -17.99 23.86
C ALA A 685 20.37 -18.39 25.34
N VAL A 686 20.46 -17.40 26.24
CA VAL A 686 20.45 -17.60 27.69
C VAL A 686 19.03 -17.58 28.25
N GLY A 687 18.13 -16.77 27.69
CA GLY A 687 16.71 -16.74 28.03
C GLY A 687 16.00 -18.06 27.75
N GLY A 688 16.37 -18.72 26.65
CA GLY A 688 15.77 -19.97 26.19
C GLY A 688 14.40 -19.73 25.52
N PRO A 689 13.86 -20.72 24.79
CA PRO A 689 12.59 -20.59 24.09
C PRO A 689 11.38 -20.52 25.03
N GLY A 690 10.34 -19.81 24.60
CA GLY A 690 9.12 -19.51 25.36
C GLY A 690 9.11 -18.07 25.91
N LEU A 691 8.14 -17.78 26.78
CA LEU A 691 8.06 -16.48 27.45
C LEU A 691 9.19 -16.35 28.49
N VAL A 692 10.00 -15.31 28.34
CA VAL A 692 11.10 -14.96 29.25
C VAL A 692 10.78 -13.67 29.97
N THR A 693 10.54 -13.77 31.27
CA THR A 693 10.20 -12.62 32.10
C THR A 693 11.40 -11.72 32.37
N VAL A 694 11.25 -10.46 31.98
CA VAL A 694 12.11 -9.34 32.38
C VAL A 694 11.49 -8.69 33.60
N THR A 695 12.31 -8.43 34.61
CA THR A 695 11.94 -7.77 35.86
C THR A 695 12.65 -6.43 35.96
N TYR A 696 11.90 -5.36 36.23
CA TYR A 696 12.42 -4.03 36.51
C TYR A 696 12.08 -3.64 37.95
N MET A 697 13.12 -3.43 38.76
CA MET A 697 12.97 -2.95 40.14
C MET A 697 13.32 -1.48 40.21
N VAL A 698 12.41 -0.67 40.73
CA VAL A 698 12.57 0.79 40.86
C VAL A 698 11.83 1.28 42.09
N ASN A 699 12.20 2.43 42.64
CA ASN A 699 11.30 3.11 43.58
C ASN A 699 10.29 3.89 42.76
N ASP A 700 9.01 3.68 43.03
CA ASP A 700 7.93 4.45 42.46
C ASP A 700 8.16 5.94 42.71
N PHE A 701 8.18 6.75 41.64
CA PHE A 701 8.62 8.13 41.78
C PHE A 701 7.61 9.03 42.50
N CYS A 702 6.33 8.65 42.56
CA CYS A 702 5.32 9.40 43.31
C CYS A 702 5.26 8.97 44.77
N THR A 703 5.25 7.66 45.03
CA THR A 703 5.07 7.15 46.40
C THR A 703 6.39 6.91 47.14
N GLY A 704 7.52 6.86 46.42
CA GLY A 704 8.82 6.46 46.94
C GLY A 704 8.91 4.97 47.33
N ALA A 705 7.86 4.19 47.10
CA ALA A 705 7.77 2.80 47.49
C ALA A 705 8.61 1.92 46.53
N PRO A 706 9.30 0.88 47.03
CA PRO A 706 9.96 -0.10 46.16
C PRO A 706 8.91 -0.85 45.33
N THR A 707 9.05 -0.80 44.01
CA THR A 707 8.16 -1.40 43.04
C THR A 707 8.93 -2.40 42.17
N THR A 708 8.28 -3.51 41.86
CA THR A 708 8.81 -4.55 40.96
C THR A 708 7.80 -4.74 39.84
N LEU A 709 8.23 -4.51 38.62
CA LEU A 709 7.44 -4.67 37.41
C LEU A 709 7.99 -5.84 36.61
N THR A 710 7.12 -6.53 35.90
CA THR A 710 7.48 -7.66 35.05
C THR A 710 6.79 -7.56 33.71
N ASP A 711 7.50 -7.92 32.66
CA ASP A 711 6.97 -8.06 31.31
C ASP A 711 7.73 -9.19 30.60
N ASP A 712 7.11 -9.84 29.64
CA ASP A 712 7.64 -11.06 29.03
C ASP A 712 8.11 -10.81 27.59
N ILE A 713 9.30 -11.32 27.25
CA ILE A 713 9.76 -11.42 25.86
C ILE A 713 9.44 -12.83 25.37
N ASN A 714 8.68 -12.99 24.29
CA ASN A 714 8.51 -14.29 23.65
C ASN A 714 9.76 -14.68 22.86
N VAL A 715 10.41 -15.79 23.21
CA VAL A 715 11.56 -16.32 22.48
C VAL A 715 11.14 -17.53 21.64
N THR A 716 11.09 -17.37 20.32
CA THR A 716 10.61 -18.44 19.43
C THR A 716 11.74 -19.35 18.94
N ASN A 717 11.39 -20.63 18.73
CA ASN A 717 12.31 -21.68 18.26
C ASN A 717 11.59 -22.82 17.51
N ASN A 718 10.43 -22.55 16.90
CA ASN A 718 9.68 -23.60 16.21
C ASN A 718 10.39 -24.00 14.90
N PRO A 719 10.42 -25.31 14.58
CA PRO A 719 10.98 -25.77 13.30
C PRO A 719 10.16 -25.21 12.13
N PRO A 720 10.76 -25.05 10.93
CA PRO A 720 10.02 -24.71 9.73
C PRO A 720 8.87 -25.68 9.47
N GLU A 721 7.70 -25.21 9.06
CA GLU A 721 6.64 -26.06 8.54
C GLU A 721 6.87 -26.26 7.04
N ILE A 722 7.05 -27.51 6.58
CA ILE A 722 7.44 -27.81 5.20
C ILE A 722 6.54 -28.82 4.51
N ILE A 723 6.22 -28.53 3.25
CA ILE A 723 5.50 -29.43 2.34
C ILE A 723 6.42 -29.73 1.16
N CYS A 724 6.67 -31.01 0.87
CA CYS A 724 7.49 -31.43 -0.26
C CYS A 724 6.65 -31.62 -1.54
N VAL A 725 7.28 -31.40 -2.70
CA VAL A 725 6.67 -31.73 -4.01
C VAL A 725 6.37 -33.24 -4.12
N GLY A 726 5.24 -33.60 -4.71
CA GLY A 726 4.86 -35.02 -4.84
C GLY A 726 4.51 -35.71 -3.51
N SER A 727 4.13 -34.99 -2.46
CA SER A 727 3.64 -35.58 -1.20
C SER A 727 2.26 -36.26 -1.33
N GLY A 728 1.61 -36.18 -2.50
CA GLY A 728 0.30 -36.79 -2.78
C GLY A 728 -0.84 -35.79 -2.62
N LEU A 729 -1.95 -36.25 -2.06
CA LEU A 729 -3.09 -35.39 -1.71
C LEU A 729 -2.72 -34.68 -0.40
N ILE A 730 -2.59 -33.36 -0.48
CA ILE A 730 -2.35 -32.48 0.66
C ILE A 730 -3.73 -32.08 1.19
N PRO A 731 -4.10 -32.47 2.43
CA PRO A 731 -5.27 -31.92 3.07
C PRO A 731 -5.02 -30.44 3.34
N MET A 732 -5.87 -29.61 2.76
CA MET A 732 -5.94 -28.19 2.97
C MET A 732 -7.26 -27.89 3.66
N ASN A 733 -7.29 -26.85 4.46
CA ASN A 733 -8.51 -26.37 5.09
C ASN A 733 -8.83 -24.99 4.56
N GLY A 734 -10.06 -24.83 4.07
CA GLY A 734 -10.66 -23.53 3.83
C GLY A 734 -11.66 -23.22 4.92
N SER A 735 -11.95 -21.95 5.10
CA SER A 735 -13.06 -21.53 5.94
C SER A 735 -13.76 -20.34 5.33
N GLN A 736 -15.07 -20.28 5.53
CA GLN A 736 -15.87 -19.14 5.17
C GLN A 736 -16.85 -18.87 6.29
N THR A 737 -16.87 -17.64 6.77
CA THR A 737 -17.79 -17.21 7.83
C THR A 737 -18.75 -16.14 7.31
N SER A 738 -19.94 -16.10 7.90
CA SER A 738 -21.00 -15.16 7.62
C SER A 738 -21.52 -14.61 8.94
N THR A 739 -21.34 -13.31 9.13
CA THR A 739 -22.04 -12.56 10.16
C THR A 739 -23.47 -12.35 9.72
N ALA A 740 -24.40 -13.04 10.34
CA ALA A 740 -25.82 -12.94 10.01
C ALA A 740 -26.46 -11.75 10.75
N GLY A 741 -26.27 -11.66 12.07
CA GLY A 741 -26.94 -10.68 12.93
C GLY A 741 -28.48 -10.68 12.78
N VAL A 742 -29.07 -11.78 12.29
CA VAL A 742 -30.49 -11.81 11.90
C VAL A 742 -31.33 -12.33 13.05
N ALA A 743 -32.35 -11.54 13.43
CA ALA A 743 -33.35 -11.95 14.40
C ALA A 743 -34.07 -13.22 13.93
N ILE A 744 -34.16 -14.19 14.84
CA ILE A 744 -34.89 -15.44 14.63
C ILE A 744 -36.36 -15.14 14.98
N PRO A 745 -37.30 -15.28 14.03
CA PRO A 745 -38.68 -14.94 14.30
C PRO A 745 -39.31 -15.88 15.34
N ASP A 746 -39.75 -15.30 16.46
CA ASP A 746 -40.32 -15.98 17.64
C ASP A 746 -41.54 -16.87 17.27
N GLY A 747 -41.46 -18.16 17.63
CA GLY A 747 -42.53 -19.15 17.40
C GLY A 747 -42.98 -19.33 15.95
N ASN A 748 -42.10 -19.10 14.98
CA ASN A 748 -42.43 -19.10 13.56
C ASN A 748 -41.71 -20.21 12.80
N SER A 749 -42.47 -21.21 12.35
CA SER A 749 -41.98 -22.34 11.55
C SER A 749 -41.36 -21.97 10.20
N THR A 750 -41.54 -20.73 9.74
CA THR A 750 -40.86 -20.22 8.53
C THR A 750 -39.38 -19.97 8.81
N GLY A 751 -39.04 -19.58 10.04
CA GLY A 751 -37.71 -19.23 10.50
C GLY A 751 -37.08 -18.07 9.72
N VAL A 752 -35.76 -18.01 9.82
CA VAL A 752 -34.90 -17.14 9.02
C VAL A 752 -33.95 -18.00 8.18
N THR A 753 -33.78 -17.66 6.91
CA THR A 753 -32.72 -18.22 6.06
C THR A 753 -31.72 -17.12 5.75
N VAL A 754 -30.45 -17.38 6.07
CA VAL A 754 -29.30 -16.56 5.72
C VAL A 754 -28.45 -17.31 4.73
N THR A 755 -27.70 -16.58 3.90
CA THR A 755 -26.87 -17.20 2.87
C THR A 755 -25.44 -16.70 2.93
N MET A 756 -24.53 -17.55 2.47
CA MET A 756 -23.10 -17.30 2.42
C MET A 756 -22.57 -17.80 1.08
N ASN A 757 -21.76 -16.99 0.40
CA ASN A 757 -21.20 -17.36 -0.90
C ASN A 757 -19.73 -17.74 -0.73
N VAL A 758 -19.37 -18.96 -1.09
CA VAL A 758 -18.00 -19.44 -1.10
C VAL A 758 -17.46 -19.31 -2.52
N THR A 759 -16.28 -18.69 -2.66
CA THR A 759 -15.63 -18.44 -3.97
C THR A 759 -14.65 -19.52 -4.38
N GLU A 760 -14.09 -20.20 -3.40
CA GLU A 760 -13.18 -21.30 -3.62
C GLU A 760 -13.98 -22.47 -4.20
N ASP A 761 -13.48 -23.05 -5.29
CA ASP A 761 -14.09 -24.18 -5.99
C ASP A 761 -13.23 -25.41 -5.76
N VAL A 762 -13.46 -26.05 -4.61
CA VAL A 762 -12.77 -27.26 -4.19
C VAL A 762 -13.79 -28.33 -3.84
N SER A 763 -13.40 -29.60 -3.97
CA SER A 763 -14.25 -30.73 -3.61
C SER A 763 -14.11 -30.98 -2.11
N ILE A 764 -15.22 -30.93 -1.39
CA ILE A 764 -15.27 -31.08 0.05
C ILE A 764 -14.87 -32.51 0.43
N THR A 765 -13.94 -32.65 1.36
CA THR A 765 -13.59 -33.93 1.99
C THR A 765 -14.01 -34.01 3.45
N ASP A 766 -14.24 -32.86 4.08
CA ASP A 766 -14.72 -32.72 5.45
C ASP A 766 -15.40 -31.36 5.58
N LEU A 767 -16.42 -31.24 6.44
CA LEU A 767 -17.18 -30.00 6.62
C LEU A 767 -17.60 -29.84 8.08
N ASN A 768 -17.15 -28.75 8.70
CA ASN A 768 -17.63 -28.28 9.99
C ASN A 768 -18.53 -27.06 9.81
N VAL A 769 -19.55 -26.91 10.65
CA VAL A 769 -20.43 -25.74 10.65
C VAL A 769 -20.37 -25.04 12.00
N ASN A 770 -19.88 -23.80 12.01
CA ASN A 770 -19.83 -22.99 13.22
C ASN A 770 -21.12 -22.19 13.33
N VAL A 771 -21.76 -22.13 14.50
CA VAL A 771 -22.94 -21.30 14.75
C VAL A 771 -22.83 -20.59 16.10
N ASN A 772 -23.18 -19.30 16.10
CA ASN A 772 -23.35 -18.49 17.29
C ASN A 772 -24.76 -17.91 17.28
N ILE A 773 -25.61 -18.38 18.18
CA ILE A 773 -27.01 -18.02 18.30
C ILE A 773 -27.27 -17.54 19.73
N THR A 774 -27.68 -16.28 19.89
CA THR A 774 -28.27 -15.81 21.15
C THR A 774 -29.72 -16.24 21.18
N HIS A 775 -30.16 -16.96 22.21
CA HIS A 775 -31.57 -17.35 22.40
C HIS A 775 -31.81 -17.67 23.87
N SER A 776 -32.95 -17.24 24.44
CA SER A 776 -33.30 -17.46 25.85
C SER A 776 -33.81 -18.88 26.17
N TRP A 777 -34.01 -19.72 25.15
CA TRP A 777 -34.36 -21.13 25.30
C TRP A 777 -33.85 -21.97 24.12
N VAL A 778 -32.68 -22.58 24.24
CA VAL A 778 -32.05 -23.28 23.09
C VAL A 778 -32.85 -24.48 22.60
N GLY A 779 -33.65 -25.11 23.47
CA GLY A 779 -34.50 -26.27 23.15
C GLY A 779 -35.64 -25.99 22.16
N ASP A 780 -35.83 -24.75 21.73
CA ASP A 780 -36.79 -24.38 20.69
C ASP A 780 -36.16 -24.19 19.31
N ILE A 781 -34.83 -24.18 19.23
CA ILE A 781 -34.11 -23.91 17.99
C ILE A 781 -33.92 -25.17 17.16
N SER A 782 -34.23 -25.08 15.87
CA SER A 782 -33.77 -26.01 14.84
C SER A 782 -32.93 -25.26 13.80
N VAL A 783 -31.81 -25.85 13.36
CA VAL A 783 -30.89 -25.27 12.37
C VAL A 783 -30.66 -26.27 11.25
N SER A 784 -30.83 -25.86 10.00
CA SER A 784 -30.51 -26.66 8.82
C SER A 784 -29.62 -25.90 7.85
N ILE A 785 -28.62 -26.58 7.28
CA ILE A 785 -27.74 -26.05 6.25
C ILE A 785 -28.07 -26.65 4.88
N LYS A 786 -27.86 -25.88 3.82
CA LYS A 786 -28.03 -26.29 2.43
C LYS A 786 -26.85 -25.86 1.57
N SER A 787 -26.31 -26.76 0.77
CA SER A 787 -25.21 -26.47 -0.15
C SER A 787 -25.70 -25.87 -1.48
N PRO A 788 -24.80 -25.30 -2.29
CA PRO A 788 -25.11 -24.74 -3.61
C PRO A 788 -25.69 -25.76 -4.59
N SER A 789 -25.34 -27.05 -4.42
CA SER A 789 -25.87 -28.15 -5.22
C SER A 789 -27.35 -28.46 -4.89
N GLY A 790 -27.83 -27.99 -3.73
CA GLY A 790 -29.17 -28.19 -3.22
C GLY A 790 -29.29 -29.28 -2.14
N THR A 791 -28.19 -29.93 -1.75
CA THR A 791 -28.15 -30.89 -0.62
C THR A 791 -28.43 -30.18 0.70
N THR A 792 -29.14 -30.81 1.63
CA THR A 792 -29.55 -30.21 2.91
C THR A 792 -29.29 -31.13 4.09
N ALA A 793 -28.83 -30.60 5.21
CA ALA A 793 -28.70 -31.30 6.49
C ALA A 793 -29.39 -30.51 7.62
N LEU A 794 -30.12 -31.21 8.50
CA LEU A 794 -30.66 -30.64 9.74
C LEU A 794 -29.63 -30.88 10.85
N ILE A 795 -28.89 -29.84 11.23
CA ILE A 795 -27.69 -29.95 12.07
C ILE A 795 -27.98 -29.73 13.56
N ILE A 796 -29.06 -29.03 13.88
CA ILE A 796 -29.61 -28.89 15.24
C ILE A 796 -31.13 -29.08 15.16
N ASP A 797 -31.73 -29.88 16.05
CA ASP A 797 -33.18 -30.13 16.15
C ASP A 797 -33.67 -30.19 17.60
N ARG A 798 -33.81 -29.00 18.20
CA ARG A 798 -34.35 -28.80 19.54
C ARG A 798 -33.55 -29.54 20.63
N PRO A 799 -32.34 -29.04 20.95
CA PRO A 799 -31.46 -29.64 21.95
C PRO A 799 -32.13 -29.95 23.29
N GLY A 800 -31.79 -31.08 23.91
CA GLY A 800 -32.32 -31.54 25.19
C GLY A 800 -33.78 -32.01 25.16
N ARG A 801 -34.42 -32.11 24.00
CA ARG A 801 -35.84 -32.51 23.89
C ARG A 801 -36.07 -33.98 24.17
N ILE A 802 -35.15 -34.86 23.77
CA ILE A 802 -35.28 -36.31 23.95
C ILE A 802 -35.25 -36.68 25.45
N SER A 803 -34.49 -35.94 26.26
CA SER A 803 -34.33 -36.16 27.70
C SER A 803 -35.42 -35.51 28.55
N SER A 804 -35.87 -34.29 28.21
CA SER A 804 -36.81 -33.50 29.03
C SER A 804 -38.25 -33.45 28.52
N GLY A 805 -38.49 -33.81 27.25
CA GLY A 805 -39.78 -33.67 26.56
C GLY A 805 -40.10 -32.24 26.08
N PHE A 806 -39.46 -31.21 26.65
CA PHE A 806 -39.70 -29.79 26.34
C PHE A 806 -38.50 -29.09 25.67
N GLY A 807 -37.31 -29.68 25.71
CA GLY A 807 -36.07 -29.06 25.22
C GLY A 807 -35.26 -28.44 26.37
N CYS A 808 -34.00 -28.13 26.10
CA CYS A 808 -33.10 -27.50 27.05
C CYS A 808 -33.49 -26.03 27.30
N SER A 809 -33.67 -25.68 28.56
CA SER A 809 -34.11 -24.34 29.00
C SER A 809 -32.96 -23.35 29.22
N GLY A 810 -31.75 -23.67 28.77
CA GLY A 810 -30.60 -22.79 28.92
C GLY A 810 -30.47 -21.81 27.76
N ASN A 811 -29.54 -20.86 27.90
CA ASN A 811 -29.37 -19.72 27.01
C ASN A 811 -28.20 -19.91 26.06
N ASN A 812 -28.38 -19.51 24.81
CA ASN A 812 -27.37 -19.34 23.75
C ASN A 812 -26.65 -20.63 23.30
N ILE A 813 -26.26 -20.62 22.03
CA ILE A 813 -25.50 -21.68 21.35
C ILE A 813 -24.24 -21.05 20.76
N VAL A 814 -23.07 -21.53 21.15
CA VAL A 814 -21.79 -21.24 20.49
C VAL A 814 -21.14 -22.60 20.21
N ALA A 815 -21.48 -23.16 19.06
CA ALA A 815 -21.14 -24.54 18.74
C ALA A 815 -20.43 -24.64 17.39
N THR A 816 -19.43 -25.52 17.34
CA THR A 816 -18.92 -26.10 16.10
C THR A 816 -19.57 -27.46 15.91
N LEU A 817 -20.23 -27.65 14.78
CA LEU A 817 -20.87 -28.91 14.41
C LEU A 817 -19.94 -29.66 13.48
N ASP A 818 -19.53 -30.85 13.91
CA ASP A 818 -18.46 -31.65 13.32
C ASP A 818 -18.84 -33.14 13.49
N ASP A 819 -18.84 -33.94 12.42
CA ASP A 819 -19.27 -35.34 12.46
C ASP A 819 -18.33 -36.22 13.30
N GLU A 820 -17.07 -35.80 13.48
CA GLU A 820 -16.02 -36.46 14.25
C GLU A 820 -16.13 -36.15 15.75
N ALA A 821 -16.92 -35.16 16.14
CA ALA A 821 -17.14 -34.83 17.54
C ALA A 821 -17.86 -35.97 18.30
N ALA A 822 -17.47 -36.20 19.56
CA ALA A 822 -17.88 -37.39 20.29
C ALA A 822 -19.34 -37.37 20.80
N ASN A 823 -19.88 -36.17 21.07
CA ASN A 823 -21.17 -35.99 21.74
C ASN A 823 -22.18 -35.31 20.80
N PRO A 824 -23.42 -35.83 20.69
CA PRO A 824 -24.48 -35.18 19.91
C PRO A 824 -24.92 -33.86 20.51
N VAL A 825 -25.05 -32.84 19.68
CA VAL A 825 -25.58 -31.52 20.10
C VAL A 825 -26.98 -31.62 20.72
N GLU A 826 -27.75 -32.64 20.36
CA GLU A 826 -29.10 -32.87 20.88
C GLU A 826 -29.16 -33.32 22.34
N ASP A 827 -28.05 -33.83 22.89
CA ASP A 827 -27.98 -34.28 24.27
C ASP A 827 -27.49 -33.18 25.23
N GLU A 828 -27.09 -32.02 24.69
CA GLU A 828 -26.44 -30.96 25.45
C GLU A 828 -27.41 -30.01 26.14
N CYS A 829 -27.13 -29.71 27.42
CA CYS A 829 -27.87 -28.75 28.24
C CYS A 829 -27.08 -28.37 29.50
N GLU A 830 -25.96 -27.66 29.33
CA GLU A 830 -25.15 -27.25 30.47
C GLU A 830 -25.81 -26.13 31.29
N SER A 831 -25.42 -26.02 32.57
CA SER A 831 -25.90 -24.95 33.45
C SER A 831 -25.17 -23.60 33.27
N SER A 832 -24.07 -23.58 32.51
CA SER A 832 -23.30 -22.40 32.12
C SER A 832 -23.94 -21.69 30.92
N GLU A 833 -23.63 -20.40 30.73
CA GLU A 833 -24.01 -19.65 29.54
C GLU A 833 -22.72 -19.30 28.74
N PRO A 834 -22.63 -19.60 27.42
CA PRO A 834 -23.63 -20.27 26.60
C PRO A 834 -23.84 -21.73 27.02
N THR A 835 -25.10 -22.17 26.98
CA THR A 835 -25.56 -23.49 27.42
C THR A 835 -25.09 -24.61 26.52
N ILE A 836 -24.89 -24.33 25.24
CA ILE A 836 -24.21 -25.22 24.30
C ILE A 836 -22.94 -24.49 23.88
N ASN A 837 -21.79 -24.98 24.33
CA ASN A 837 -20.50 -24.38 24.08
C ASN A 837 -19.44 -25.45 23.77
N GLY A 838 -18.84 -25.41 22.58
CA GLY A 838 -17.81 -26.37 22.17
C GLY A 838 -18.12 -27.07 20.84
N SER A 839 -17.51 -28.24 20.64
CA SER A 839 -17.67 -29.04 19.40
C SER A 839 -18.56 -30.26 19.64
N PHE A 840 -19.56 -30.47 18.77
CA PHE A 840 -20.60 -31.48 18.92
C PHE A 840 -20.99 -32.12 17.59
N SER A 841 -21.38 -33.40 17.59
CA SER A 841 -21.86 -34.06 16.38
C SER A 841 -23.27 -33.55 16.02
N PRO A 842 -23.52 -33.19 14.75
CA PRO A 842 -24.80 -32.64 14.33
C PRO A 842 -25.91 -33.69 14.37
N ASN A 843 -27.16 -33.23 14.38
CA ASN A 843 -28.32 -34.14 14.36
C ASN A 843 -28.36 -35.02 13.09
N ASN A 844 -28.03 -34.46 11.92
CA ASN A 844 -27.75 -35.22 10.70
C ASN A 844 -26.28 -35.00 10.30
N PRO A 845 -25.56 -36.05 9.86
CA PRO A 845 -24.16 -35.93 9.44
C PRO A 845 -23.94 -34.90 8.34
N LEU A 846 -22.86 -34.14 8.43
CA LEU A 846 -22.34 -33.20 7.43
C LEU A 846 -21.60 -33.90 6.28
N SER A 847 -21.18 -35.16 6.43
CA SER A 847 -20.57 -35.98 5.38
C SER A 847 -21.46 -36.17 4.14
N VAL A 848 -22.73 -35.75 4.21
CA VAL A 848 -23.63 -35.67 3.04
C VAL A 848 -23.16 -34.65 2.01
N PHE A 849 -22.27 -33.72 2.39
CA PHE A 849 -21.69 -32.71 1.52
C PHE A 849 -20.35 -33.13 0.88
N ASP A 850 -19.81 -34.29 1.26
CA ASP A 850 -18.54 -34.80 0.72
C ASP A 850 -18.61 -35.02 -0.79
N GLY A 851 -17.56 -34.58 -1.50
CA GLY A 851 -17.45 -34.63 -2.95
C GLY A 851 -18.21 -33.52 -3.67
N GLU A 852 -19.03 -32.72 -2.97
CA GLU A 852 -19.64 -31.52 -3.55
C GLU A 852 -18.61 -30.40 -3.71
N SER A 853 -18.83 -29.51 -4.65
CA SER A 853 -18.03 -28.29 -4.74
C SER A 853 -18.47 -27.31 -3.67
N THR A 854 -17.50 -26.68 -3.01
CA THR A 854 -17.72 -25.57 -2.09
C THR A 854 -18.32 -24.35 -2.78
N VAL A 855 -18.06 -24.13 -4.08
CA VAL A 855 -18.36 -22.85 -4.76
C VAL A 855 -19.85 -22.61 -4.89
N GLY A 856 -20.27 -21.41 -4.51
CA GLY A 856 -21.64 -20.93 -4.66
C GLY A 856 -22.31 -20.63 -3.33
N VAL A 857 -23.64 -20.54 -3.39
CA VAL A 857 -24.45 -20.04 -2.28
C VAL A 857 -24.87 -21.17 -1.35
N TRP A 858 -24.34 -21.16 -0.14
CA TRP A 858 -24.80 -21.95 0.99
C TRP A 858 -25.92 -21.22 1.72
N GLU A 859 -26.90 -21.95 2.23
CA GLU A 859 -28.04 -21.40 2.96
C GLU A 859 -28.10 -22.03 4.36
N LEU A 860 -28.08 -21.23 5.43
CA LEU A 860 -28.37 -21.67 6.79
C LEU A 860 -29.75 -21.18 7.19
N LYS A 861 -30.60 -22.09 7.62
CA LYS A 861 -31.95 -21.79 8.09
C LYS A 861 -32.04 -22.07 9.58
N VAL A 862 -32.46 -21.08 10.35
CA VAL A 862 -32.71 -21.18 11.79
C VAL A 862 -34.20 -20.95 12.05
N ILE A 863 -34.82 -21.85 12.81
CA ILE A 863 -36.23 -21.81 13.15
C ILE A 863 -36.34 -21.81 14.66
N ASP A 864 -37.09 -20.85 15.19
CA ASP A 864 -37.64 -20.95 16.53
C ASP A 864 -39.04 -21.59 16.43
N ASN A 865 -39.18 -22.73 17.10
CA ASN A 865 -40.33 -23.62 16.98
C ASN A 865 -41.41 -23.38 18.05
N ALA A 866 -41.15 -22.56 19.08
CA ALA A 866 -42.13 -22.23 20.11
C ALA A 866 -42.16 -20.73 20.38
N GLY A 867 -43.29 -20.21 20.86
CA GLY A 867 -43.45 -18.78 21.10
C GLY A 867 -43.06 -18.37 22.51
N GLY A 868 -42.52 -17.16 22.68
CA GLY A 868 -42.24 -16.54 23.98
C GLY A 868 -40.76 -16.27 24.26
N ASP A 869 -39.88 -16.75 23.38
CA ASP A 869 -38.43 -16.61 23.47
C ASP A 869 -37.92 -15.98 22.18
N SER A 870 -37.02 -15.00 22.29
CA SER A 870 -36.48 -14.31 21.12
C SER A 870 -35.01 -14.56 21.01
N GLY A 871 -34.50 -14.70 19.80
CA GLY A 871 -33.07 -14.82 19.58
C GLY A 871 -32.58 -14.22 18.28
N THR A 872 -31.27 -14.33 18.09
CA THR A 872 -30.54 -13.78 16.95
C THR A 872 -29.49 -14.79 16.54
N LEU A 873 -29.42 -15.12 15.25
CA LEU A 873 -28.26 -15.78 14.68
C LEU A 873 -27.17 -14.72 14.52
N ASN A 874 -26.19 -14.71 15.43
CA ASN A 874 -25.12 -13.71 15.46
C ASN A 874 -24.15 -13.97 14.31
N THR A 875 -23.60 -15.18 14.24
CA THR A 875 -22.67 -15.62 13.20
C THR A 875 -22.89 -17.08 12.86
N TRP A 876 -22.53 -17.46 11.65
CA TRP A 876 -22.30 -18.85 11.31
C TRP A 876 -21.16 -18.96 10.31
N GLY A 877 -20.64 -20.15 10.07
CA GLY A 877 -19.63 -20.37 9.06
C GLY A 877 -19.53 -21.84 8.73
N ILE A 878 -18.77 -22.12 7.68
CA ILE A 878 -18.32 -23.45 7.37
C ILE A 878 -16.80 -23.48 7.37
N GLU A 879 -16.21 -24.54 7.90
CA GLU A 879 -14.81 -24.90 7.69
C GLU A 879 -14.85 -26.17 6.84
N TYR A 880 -14.08 -26.22 5.76
CA TYR A 880 -14.09 -27.36 4.85
C TYR A 880 -12.68 -27.84 4.59
N GLY A 881 -12.48 -29.15 4.77
CA GLY A 881 -11.32 -29.85 4.26
C GLY A 881 -11.45 -30.05 2.75
N TYR A 882 -10.34 -29.93 2.05
CA TYR A 882 -10.22 -30.32 0.65
C TYR A 882 -8.81 -30.83 0.36
N GLU A 883 -8.64 -31.57 -0.73
CA GLU A 883 -7.33 -32.11 -1.09
C GLU A 883 -6.78 -31.46 -2.35
N VAL A 884 -5.55 -30.97 -2.28
CA VAL A 884 -4.79 -30.50 -3.45
C VAL A 884 -3.71 -31.51 -3.76
N THR A 885 -3.52 -31.84 -5.04
CA THR A 885 -2.43 -32.74 -5.43
C THR A 885 -1.12 -31.97 -5.52
N ALA A 886 -0.15 -32.28 -4.65
CA ALA A 886 1.23 -31.85 -4.82
C ALA A 886 1.79 -32.57 -6.05
N ALA A 887 1.94 -31.86 -7.17
CA ALA A 887 2.49 -32.46 -8.38
C ALA A 887 3.93 -32.93 -8.13
N VAL A 888 4.30 -34.05 -8.77
CA VAL A 888 5.70 -34.49 -8.80
C VAL A 888 6.53 -33.48 -9.59
N LEU A 889 7.78 -33.25 -9.18
CA LEU A 889 8.68 -32.37 -9.91
C LEU A 889 9.29 -33.12 -11.11
N ASP A 890 8.99 -32.70 -12.33
CA ASP A 890 9.60 -33.24 -13.54
C ASP A 890 10.98 -32.61 -13.79
N VAL A 891 12.03 -33.43 -13.85
CA VAL A 891 13.43 -32.99 -14.05
C VAL A 891 13.98 -33.64 -15.30
N THR A 892 14.35 -32.83 -16.29
CA THR A 892 14.91 -33.34 -17.55
C THR A 892 16.44 -33.40 -17.49
N LEU A 893 17.02 -34.56 -17.79
CA LEU A 893 18.48 -34.73 -17.88
C LEU A 893 19.07 -33.92 -19.03
N ASP A 894 20.23 -33.29 -18.82
CA ASP A 894 20.97 -32.56 -19.85
C ASP A 894 21.58 -33.50 -20.92
N GLY A 895 22.25 -32.92 -21.93
CA GLY A 895 22.89 -33.69 -23.00
C GLY A 895 24.02 -34.63 -22.55
N ASN A 896 24.45 -34.56 -21.29
CA ASN A 896 25.42 -35.46 -20.67
C ASN A 896 24.74 -36.52 -19.77
N GLY A 897 23.41 -36.53 -19.69
CA GLY A 897 22.65 -37.47 -18.88
C GLY A 897 22.64 -37.13 -17.39
N VAL A 898 22.80 -35.86 -17.04
CA VAL A 898 22.80 -35.38 -15.64
C VAL A 898 21.83 -34.21 -15.48
N ALA A 899 21.14 -34.13 -14.33
CA ALA A 899 20.42 -32.93 -13.90
C ALA A 899 20.74 -32.65 -12.44
N THR A 900 20.82 -31.37 -12.06
CA THR A 900 21.03 -30.98 -10.66
C THR A 900 19.90 -30.05 -10.25
N VAL A 901 19.26 -30.35 -9.12
CA VAL A 901 18.12 -29.62 -8.55
C VAL A 901 18.54 -29.05 -7.21
N ASN A 902 18.16 -27.80 -6.91
CA ASN A 902 18.43 -27.24 -5.59
C ASN A 902 17.46 -27.86 -4.57
N ALA A 903 17.92 -28.06 -3.34
CA ALA A 903 17.08 -28.64 -2.30
C ALA A 903 15.80 -27.81 -2.03
N GLU A 904 15.85 -26.50 -2.22
CA GLU A 904 14.70 -25.60 -2.11
C GLU A 904 13.63 -25.85 -3.19
N ASP A 905 14.03 -26.25 -4.40
CA ASP A 905 13.10 -26.54 -5.51
C ASP A 905 12.26 -27.83 -5.25
N LEU A 906 12.61 -28.58 -4.20
CA LEU A 906 11.90 -29.79 -3.76
C LEU A 906 10.82 -29.51 -2.73
N LEU A 907 10.67 -28.25 -2.30
CA LEU A 907 9.59 -27.80 -1.44
C LEU A 907 8.44 -27.27 -2.31
N TYR A 908 7.23 -27.72 -1.99
CA TYR A 908 5.99 -27.14 -2.49
C TYR A 908 5.64 -25.86 -1.72
N ASP A 909 5.85 -25.88 -0.40
CA ASP A 909 5.66 -24.73 0.48
C ASP A 909 6.55 -24.83 1.72
N ILE A 910 6.90 -23.68 2.29
CA ILE A 910 7.63 -23.55 3.56
C ILE A 910 7.19 -22.31 4.32
N ALA A 911 6.76 -22.49 5.55
CA ALA A 911 6.49 -21.42 6.50
C ALA A 911 7.53 -21.43 7.62
N VAL A 912 8.08 -20.27 7.93
CA VAL A 912 9.03 -20.09 9.04
C VAL A 912 8.51 -18.97 9.92
N GLU A 913 8.30 -19.26 11.20
CA GLU A 913 7.80 -18.27 12.16
C GLU A 913 8.80 -17.13 12.36
N CYS A 914 10.10 -17.43 12.40
CA CYS A 914 11.12 -16.41 12.66
C CYS A 914 12.53 -16.86 12.22
N GLY A 915 13.37 -15.91 11.81
CA GLY A 915 14.75 -16.15 11.35
C GLY A 915 14.84 -16.67 9.90
N GLY A 916 16.07 -16.99 9.48
CA GLY A 916 16.35 -17.67 8.22
C GLY A 916 16.24 -19.19 8.34
N TYR A 917 16.38 -19.88 7.20
CA TYR A 917 16.42 -21.32 7.13
C TYR A 917 17.42 -21.81 6.08
N THR A 918 17.80 -23.08 6.21
CA THR A 918 18.62 -23.80 5.25
C THR A 918 17.89 -25.07 4.83
N VAL A 919 17.86 -25.35 3.53
CA VAL A 919 17.25 -26.57 2.99
C VAL A 919 18.34 -27.46 2.42
N LEU A 920 18.35 -28.73 2.85
CA LEU A 920 19.22 -29.76 2.33
C LEU A 920 18.38 -30.95 1.87
N ALA A 921 18.84 -31.67 0.86
CA ALA A 921 18.11 -32.80 0.31
C ALA A 921 19.05 -33.93 -0.16
N GLY A 922 18.52 -35.15 -0.28
CA GLY A 922 19.25 -36.34 -0.71
C GLY A 922 19.81 -37.21 0.41
N SER A 923 20.65 -38.18 0.04
CA SER A 923 21.32 -39.09 0.98
C SER A 923 22.78 -39.32 0.53
N PRO A 924 23.76 -38.61 1.12
CA PRO A 924 23.65 -37.67 2.25
C PRO A 924 22.95 -36.34 1.87
N LEU A 925 22.43 -35.63 2.88
CA LEU A 925 21.77 -34.33 2.72
C LEU A 925 22.76 -33.27 2.22
N THR A 926 22.47 -32.64 1.09
CA THR A 926 23.27 -31.59 0.44
C THR A 926 22.40 -30.46 -0.12
N ALA A 927 22.98 -29.29 -0.40
CA ALA A 927 22.22 -28.13 -0.94
C ALA A 927 21.66 -28.37 -2.35
N THR A 928 22.20 -29.35 -3.06
CA THR A 928 21.71 -29.78 -4.37
C THR A 928 21.63 -31.31 -4.43
N VAL A 929 20.74 -31.83 -5.27
CA VAL A 929 20.61 -33.26 -5.58
C VAL A 929 20.85 -33.46 -7.06
N THR A 930 21.77 -34.36 -7.39
CA THR A 930 22.13 -34.68 -8.77
C THR A 930 21.49 -35.99 -9.20
N PHE A 931 20.73 -35.95 -10.28
CA PHE A 931 20.12 -37.10 -10.96
C PHE A 931 20.93 -37.46 -12.20
N THR A 932 20.98 -38.74 -12.51
CA THR A 932 21.69 -39.33 -13.64
C THR A 932 20.76 -40.21 -14.47
N CYS A 933 21.27 -40.77 -15.57
CA CYS A 933 20.54 -41.75 -16.37
C CYS A 933 20.04 -42.98 -15.58
N ALA A 934 20.66 -43.32 -14.45
CA ALA A 934 20.21 -44.43 -13.59
C ALA A 934 18.93 -44.09 -12.81
N ASP A 935 18.64 -42.80 -12.67
CA ASP A 935 17.54 -42.27 -11.86
C ASP A 935 16.29 -41.99 -12.70
N ILE A 936 16.24 -42.38 -13.99
CA ILE A 936 15.06 -42.16 -14.85
C ILE A 936 13.80 -42.81 -14.24
N GLY A 937 12.73 -42.02 -14.10
CA GLY A 937 11.49 -42.40 -13.41
C GLY A 937 11.30 -41.65 -12.09
N ILE A 938 10.38 -42.12 -11.25
CA ILE A 938 10.05 -41.48 -9.96
C ILE A 938 11.11 -41.83 -8.91
N ASN A 939 11.67 -40.81 -8.27
CA ASN A 939 12.64 -40.89 -7.19
C ASN A 939 12.11 -40.24 -5.93
N ASN A 940 12.36 -40.86 -4.78
CA ASN A 940 12.04 -40.29 -3.47
C ASN A 940 13.29 -39.63 -2.88
N VAL A 941 13.22 -38.32 -2.66
CA VAL A 941 14.32 -37.50 -2.19
C VAL A 941 13.99 -36.99 -0.79
N PRO A 942 14.72 -37.40 0.26
CA PRO A 942 14.57 -36.81 1.59
C PRO A 942 14.94 -35.33 1.53
N VAL A 943 14.13 -34.46 2.15
CA VAL A 943 14.37 -33.02 2.28
C VAL A 943 14.30 -32.66 3.75
N GLN A 944 15.23 -31.81 4.19
CA GLN A 944 15.28 -31.27 5.54
C GLN A 944 15.41 -29.75 5.45
N ALA A 945 14.49 -29.03 6.08
CA ALA A 945 14.64 -27.60 6.32
C ALA A 945 15.01 -27.39 7.79
N THR A 946 16.01 -26.56 8.04
CA THR A 946 16.49 -26.24 9.40
C THR A 946 16.52 -24.73 9.54
N ASN A 947 15.85 -24.20 10.56
CA ASN A 947 15.93 -22.78 10.87
C ASN A 947 17.31 -22.39 11.45
N ASP A 948 17.57 -21.10 11.60
CA ASP A 948 18.84 -20.58 12.10
C ASP A 948 19.19 -21.03 13.54
N SER A 949 18.20 -21.45 14.33
CA SER A 949 18.39 -21.99 15.69
C SER A 949 18.63 -23.50 15.73
N GLY A 950 18.58 -24.19 14.59
CA GLY A 950 18.88 -25.61 14.46
C GLY A 950 17.68 -26.55 14.62
N ALA A 951 16.46 -26.03 14.77
CA ALA A 951 15.24 -26.83 14.72
C ALA A 951 14.92 -27.21 13.28
N ALA A 952 14.69 -28.50 13.04
CA ALA A 952 14.57 -29.05 11.69
C ALA A 952 13.25 -29.80 11.47
N ALA A 953 12.67 -29.61 10.29
CA ALA A 953 11.57 -30.42 9.78
C ALA A 953 12.02 -31.22 8.56
N ASN A 954 11.37 -32.37 8.34
CA ASN A 954 11.73 -33.29 7.27
C ASN A 954 10.50 -33.69 6.45
N CYS A 955 10.66 -33.78 5.14
CA CYS A 955 9.67 -34.36 4.23
C CYS A 955 10.36 -35.18 3.12
N VAL A 956 9.57 -35.86 2.28
CA VAL A 956 10.08 -36.62 1.13
C VAL A 956 9.47 -36.05 -0.14
N ALA A 957 10.33 -35.58 -1.05
CA ALA A 957 9.93 -35.09 -2.35
C ALA A 957 9.93 -36.22 -3.40
N MET A 958 8.91 -36.26 -4.26
CA MET A 958 8.89 -37.15 -5.42
C MET A 958 9.31 -36.40 -6.69
N VAL A 959 10.41 -36.84 -7.28
CA VAL A 959 11.00 -36.24 -8.49
C VAL A 959 10.93 -37.25 -9.63
N ASN A 960 10.25 -36.89 -10.71
CA ASN A 960 10.20 -37.67 -11.94
C ASN A 960 11.34 -37.24 -12.86
N VAL A 961 12.37 -38.07 -12.98
CA VAL A 961 13.51 -37.79 -13.87
C VAL A 961 13.18 -38.30 -15.26
N ILE A 962 13.14 -37.36 -16.21
CA ILE A 962 12.78 -37.61 -17.60
C ILE A 962 14.06 -37.55 -18.44
N SER A 963 14.26 -38.55 -19.30
CA SER A 963 15.30 -38.49 -20.32
C SER A 963 14.99 -37.33 -21.27
N SER A 964 15.95 -36.45 -21.54
CA SER A 964 15.76 -35.46 -22.60
C SER A 964 15.42 -36.20 -23.90
N GLY A 965 14.28 -35.85 -24.50
CA GLY A 965 13.89 -36.30 -25.85
C GLY A 965 14.77 -35.66 -26.94
N GLY A 966 16.07 -35.53 -26.67
CA GLY A 966 17.04 -34.77 -27.43
C GLY A 966 18.42 -35.43 -27.43
N GLY A 967 18.47 -36.76 -27.57
CA GLY A 967 19.67 -37.39 -28.13
C GLY A 967 19.88 -36.81 -29.53
N GLY A 968 20.97 -36.09 -29.75
CA GLY A 968 21.23 -35.38 -31.01
C GLY A 968 20.97 -36.27 -32.24
N ALA A 969 20.37 -35.74 -33.30
CA ALA A 969 19.92 -36.56 -34.43
C ALA A 969 21.06 -37.38 -35.06
N LEU A 970 20.77 -38.63 -35.45
CA LEU A 970 21.65 -39.46 -36.27
C LEU A 970 22.10 -38.66 -37.51
N SER A 971 23.42 -38.42 -37.63
CA SER A 971 23.99 -37.56 -38.66
C SER A 971 24.82 -38.36 -39.68
N CYS A 972 24.30 -38.44 -40.90
CA CYS A 972 25.01 -38.96 -42.07
C CYS A 972 25.87 -37.86 -42.73
N PRO A 973 26.98 -38.21 -43.39
CA PRO A 973 27.71 -37.27 -44.24
C PRO A 973 26.85 -36.85 -45.45
N GLY A 974 27.25 -35.78 -46.14
CA GLY A 974 26.66 -35.43 -47.44
C GLY A 974 27.00 -36.43 -48.54
N ASN A 975 26.29 -36.36 -49.67
CA ASN A 975 26.56 -37.21 -50.84
C ASN A 975 28.01 -37.05 -51.33
N ILE A 976 28.65 -38.16 -51.69
CA ILE A 976 30.04 -38.20 -52.16
C ILE A 976 30.04 -38.53 -53.65
N SER A 977 30.78 -37.78 -54.47
CA SER A 977 30.95 -38.09 -55.89
C SER A 977 32.41 -38.00 -56.30
N GLN A 978 32.93 -39.06 -56.92
CA GLN A 978 34.30 -39.11 -57.44
C GLN A 978 34.43 -40.03 -58.66
N GLY A 979 35.56 -39.95 -59.36
CA GLY A 979 35.89 -40.86 -60.45
C GLY A 979 36.24 -42.26 -59.95
N ASN A 980 36.20 -43.27 -60.82
CA ASN A 980 36.76 -44.59 -60.56
C ASN A 980 38.28 -44.52 -60.32
N ASP A 981 38.78 -45.44 -59.50
CA ASP A 981 40.22 -45.62 -59.30
C ASP A 981 40.82 -46.26 -60.55
N THR A 982 42.04 -45.86 -60.91
CA THR A 982 42.70 -46.30 -62.17
C THR A 982 42.74 -47.82 -62.31
N GLY A 983 42.25 -48.33 -63.44
CA GLY A 983 42.21 -49.75 -63.77
C GLY A 983 41.19 -50.58 -62.98
N ILE A 984 40.32 -49.94 -62.18
CA ILE A 984 39.27 -50.59 -61.40
C ILE A 984 37.92 -50.00 -61.80
N CYS A 985 36.90 -50.84 -62.03
CA CYS A 985 35.54 -50.36 -62.25
C CYS A 985 34.81 -49.96 -60.96
N GLY A 986 35.41 -49.04 -60.20
CA GLY A 986 34.95 -48.56 -58.92
C GLY A 986 36.02 -47.72 -58.20
N ALA A 987 35.69 -47.12 -57.06
CA ALA A 987 36.65 -46.39 -56.23
C ALA A 987 36.49 -46.68 -54.74
N VAL A 988 37.57 -46.69 -53.98
CA VAL A 988 37.51 -46.80 -52.52
C VAL A 988 37.05 -45.48 -51.90
N VAL A 989 36.00 -45.52 -51.07
CA VAL A 989 35.44 -44.32 -50.42
C VAL A 989 35.36 -44.52 -48.91
N ASP A 990 35.96 -43.58 -48.17
CA ASP A 990 35.86 -43.48 -46.71
C ASP A 990 34.81 -42.46 -46.29
N TYR A 991 34.04 -42.77 -45.25
CA TYR A 991 33.03 -41.90 -44.66
C TYR A 991 32.82 -42.22 -43.17
N THR A 992 32.28 -41.26 -42.40
CA THR A 992 31.97 -41.46 -40.98
C THR A 992 30.52 -41.07 -40.70
N VAL A 993 29.85 -41.85 -39.85
CA VAL A 993 28.47 -41.60 -39.38
C VAL A 993 28.53 -41.37 -37.86
N VAL A 994 27.88 -40.31 -37.38
CA VAL A 994 27.91 -39.92 -35.95
C VAL A 994 26.58 -40.33 -35.29
N SER A 995 26.66 -41.17 -34.26
CA SER A 995 25.50 -41.60 -33.47
C SER A 995 25.12 -40.56 -32.38
N PRO A 996 23.84 -40.49 -31.98
CA PRO A 996 23.38 -39.68 -30.84
C PRO A 996 24.13 -40.01 -29.54
N VAL A 997 24.38 -39.01 -28.68
CA VAL A 997 24.84 -39.21 -27.29
C VAL A 997 23.64 -39.04 -26.36
N GLY A 998 23.32 -40.07 -25.57
CA GLY A 998 22.17 -40.09 -24.66
C GLY A 998 22.23 -41.24 -23.66
N CYS A 999 21.25 -41.29 -22.75
CA CYS A 999 21.23 -42.21 -21.59
C CYS A 999 21.05 -43.70 -21.90
N SER A 1000 20.78 -44.07 -23.15
CA SER A 1000 20.68 -45.45 -23.60
C SER A 1000 21.73 -45.69 -24.68
N GLY A 1001 22.63 -46.64 -24.43
CA GLY A 1001 23.66 -47.08 -25.38
C GLY A 1001 23.04 -47.78 -26.59
N GLY A 1002 22.46 -46.99 -27.51
CA GLY A 1002 21.77 -47.49 -28.69
C GLY A 1002 22.70 -48.14 -29.71
N THR A 1003 22.11 -48.92 -30.61
CA THR A 1003 22.83 -49.68 -31.64
C THR A 1003 22.74 -48.96 -32.98
N LEU A 1004 23.89 -48.55 -33.54
CA LEU A 1004 23.99 -48.02 -34.90
C LEU A 1004 24.17 -49.19 -35.90
N THR A 1005 23.25 -49.33 -36.84
CA THR A 1005 23.26 -50.41 -37.83
C THR A 1005 23.24 -49.83 -39.26
N GLN A 1006 24.16 -50.27 -40.12
CA GLN A 1006 24.07 -50.00 -41.55
C GLN A 1006 23.05 -50.97 -42.17
N THR A 1007 21.93 -50.45 -42.68
CA THR A 1007 20.84 -51.26 -43.23
C THR A 1007 20.92 -51.41 -44.75
N SER A 1008 21.65 -50.53 -45.44
CA SER A 1008 21.87 -50.61 -46.89
C SER A 1008 23.20 -50.00 -47.31
N GLY A 1009 23.74 -50.46 -48.45
CA GLY A 1009 24.96 -49.95 -49.08
C GLY A 1009 26.25 -50.66 -48.64
N LEU A 1010 27.40 -50.02 -48.84
CA LEU A 1010 28.73 -50.61 -48.54
C LEU A 1010 29.41 -49.88 -47.38
N ALA A 1011 30.24 -50.57 -46.61
CA ALA A 1011 30.95 -50.01 -45.45
C ALA A 1011 32.01 -48.99 -45.87
N SER A 1012 32.33 -48.03 -44.98
CA SER A 1012 33.44 -47.08 -45.20
C SER A 1012 34.74 -47.83 -45.49
N GLY A 1013 35.49 -47.35 -46.48
CA GLY A 1013 36.74 -47.95 -46.94
C GLY A 1013 36.55 -49.13 -47.91
N SER A 1014 35.31 -49.43 -48.30
CA SER A 1014 35.02 -50.40 -49.37
C SER A 1014 35.22 -49.79 -50.75
N THR A 1015 35.47 -50.62 -51.77
CA THR A 1015 35.41 -50.21 -53.17
C THR A 1015 33.96 -50.11 -53.63
N PHE A 1016 33.51 -48.89 -53.93
CA PHE A 1016 32.19 -48.61 -54.48
C PHE A 1016 32.24 -48.76 -56.01
N PRO A 1017 31.32 -49.54 -56.61
CA PRO A 1017 31.30 -49.71 -58.06
C PRO A 1017 30.86 -48.41 -58.77
N VAL A 1018 31.23 -48.27 -60.05
CA VAL A 1018 30.71 -47.20 -60.91
C VAL A 1018 29.17 -47.22 -60.92
N GLY A 1019 28.56 -46.05 -60.75
CA GLY A 1019 27.14 -45.87 -60.48
C GLY A 1019 26.90 -45.20 -59.13
N THR A 1020 25.63 -45.11 -58.72
CA THR A 1020 25.25 -44.55 -57.41
C THR A 1020 24.90 -45.67 -56.44
N THR A 1021 25.59 -45.70 -55.31
CA THR A 1021 25.30 -46.58 -54.16
C THR A 1021 24.71 -45.74 -53.03
N THR A 1022 23.47 -46.02 -52.63
CA THR A 1022 22.84 -45.36 -51.48
C THR A 1022 23.16 -46.14 -50.20
N ASN A 1023 23.86 -45.50 -49.27
CA ASN A 1023 24.09 -46.04 -47.94
C ASN A 1023 23.01 -45.55 -46.99
N THR A 1024 22.44 -46.47 -46.19
CA THR A 1024 21.39 -46.15 -45.20
C THR A 1024 21.79 -46.70 -43.84
N PHE A 1025 21.57 -45.90 -42.80
CA PHE A 1025 21.86 -46.21 -41.40
C PHE A 1025 20.60 -46.04 -40.55
N GLU A 1026 20.45 -46.89 -39.54
CA GLU A 1026 19.43 -46.80 -38.51
C GLU A 1026 20.07 -46.81 -37.12
N TYR A 1027 19.52 -46.01 -36.22
CA TYR A 1027 19.89 -45.98 -34.81
C TYR A 1027 18.67 -46.25 -33.94
N ASP A 1028 18.75 -47.32 -33.15
CA ASP A 1028 17.72 -47.74 -32.20
C ASP A 1028 18.32 -47.74 -30.79
N ASP A 1029 17.76 -46.91 -29.90
CA ASP A 1029 18.16 -46.79 -28.50
C ASP A 1029 17.22 -47.50 -27.52
N GLY A 1030 16.21 -48.21 -28.05
CA GLY A 1030 15.22 -48.98 -27.28
C GLY A 1030 14.23 -48.15 -26.46
N VAL A 1031 14.32 -46.81 -26.51
CA VAL A 1031 13.49 -45.88 -25.72
C VAL A 1031 12.74 -44.90 -26.63
N ASN A 1032 13.39 -44.40 -27.67
CA ASN A 1032 12.87 -43.43 -28.63
C ASN A 1032 12.56 -44.10 -30.00
N PRO A 1033 11.76 -43.47 -30.87
CA PRO A 1033 11.52 -43.98 -32.22
C PRO A 1033 12.83 -44.13 -33.02
N VAL A 1034 12.98 -45.24 -33.73
CA VAL A 1034 14.17 -45.54 -34.56
C VAL A 1034 14.45 -44.40 -35.53
N GLN A 1035 15.68 -43.86 -35.48
CA GLN A 1035 16.13 -42.80 -36.38
C GLN A 1035 16.81 -43.40 -37.61
N SER A 1036 16.59 -42.80 -38.79
CA SER A 1036 17.20 -43.25 -40.04
C SER A 1036 17.81 -42.09 -40.81
N CYS A 1037 18.98 -42.29 -41.42
CA CYS A 1037 19.59 -41.37 -42.38
C CYS A 1037 20.20 -42.12 -43.57
N SER A 1038 20.27 -41.47 -44.73
CA SER A 1038 20.87 -42.03 -45.94
C SER A 1038 21.65 -40.98 -46.74
N PHE A 1039 22.68 -41.43 -47.46
CA PHE A 1039 23.45 -40.60 -48.39
C PHE A 1039 23.92 -41.43 -49.59
N ASP A 1040 24.14 -40.75 -50.72
CA ASP A 1040 24.56 -41.38 -51.97
C ASP A 1040 26.07 -41.27 -52.18
N ILE A 1041 26.68 -42.36 -52.64
CA ILE A 1041 28.05 -42.38 -53.17
C ILE A 1041 27.97 -42.67 -54.67
N THR A 1042 28.33 -41.68 -55.50
CA THR A 1042 28.33 -41.79 -56.97
C THR A 1042 29.75 -41.90 -57.50
N ILE A 1043 30.10 -43.06 -58.05
CA ILE A 1043 31.37 -43.27 -58.75
C ILE A 1043 31.15 -43.14 -60.26
N ASN A 1044 31.86 -42.22 -60.90
CA ASN A 1044 31.78 -42.02 -62.34
C ASN A 1044 32.97 -42.67 -63.04
N ASP A 1045 32.73 -43.38 -64.13
CA ASP A 1045 33.81 -43.92 -64.94
C ASP A 1045 34.43 -42.84 -65.85
N THR A 1046 35.72 -42.64 -65.70
CA THR A 1046 36.47 -41.57 -66.38
C THR A 1046 37.65 -42.07 -67.21
N GLU A 1047 37.85 -43.39 -67.29
CA GLU A 1047 38.95 -43.99 -68.03
C GLU A 1047 38.53 -44.22 -69.51
N LEU A 1048 39.42 -43.91 -70.47
CA LEU A 1048 39.12 -44.07 -71.90
C LEU A 1048 39.37 -45.53 -72.34
N PRO A 1049 38.60 -46.08 -73.32
CA PRO A 1049 38.89 -47.38 -73.91
C PRO A 1049 40.29 -47.41 -74.55
N ILE A 1050 41.01 -48.52 -74.40
CA ILE A 1050 42.33 -48.71 -74.99
C ILE A 1050 42.18 -49.51 -76.30
N LEU A 1051 42.40 -48.82 -77.43
CA LEU A 1051 42.38 -49.40 -78.78
C LEU A 1051 43.80 -49.76 -79.26
N SER A 1052 43.98 -50.98 -79.76
CA SER A 1052 45.17 -51.42 -80.47
C SER A 1052 44.85 -51.60 -81.95
N CYS A 1053 45.40 -50.72 -82.79
CA CYS A 1053 45.24 -50.75 -84.24
C CYS A 1053 46.25 -51.68 -84.93
N PRO A 1054 45.90 -52.24 -86.09
CA PRO A 1054 46.87 -52.85 -87.00
C PRO A 1054 47.97 -51.84 -87.38
N LEU A 1055 49.15 -52.33 -87.72
CA LEU A 1055 50.19 -51.50 -88.33
C LEU A 1055 49.85 -51.23 -89.80
N ASP A 1056 50.39 -50.15 -90.38
CA ASP A 1056 50.26 -49.83 -91.81
C ASP A 1056 50.58 -51.04 -92.68
N GLN A 1057 49.64 -51.41 -93.55
CA GLN A 1057 49.74 -52.60 -94.40
C GLN A 1057 49.93 -52.18 -95.85
N THR A 1058 50.83 -52.85 -96.56
CA THR A 1058 50.97 -52.69 -98.01
C THR A 1058 50.61 -54.00 -98.71
N VAL A 1059 49.62 -53.96 -99.59
CA VAL A 1059 49.19 -55.10 -100.39
C VAL A 1059 49.41 -54.80 -101.87
N ILE A 1060 50.10 -55.71 -102.57
CA ILE A 1060 50.41 -55.55 -103.99
C ILE A 1060 49.42 -56.37 -104.81
N VAL A 1061 48.65 -55.69 -105.66
CA VAL A 1061 47.77 -56.33 -106.64
C VAL A 1061 48.38 -56.20 -108.04
N PRO A 1062 48.26 -57.22 -108.92
CA PRO A 1062 48.75 -57.13 -110.29
C PRO A 1062 48.07 -55.97 -111.03
N THR A 1063 48.74 -55.41 -112.05
CA THR A 1063 48.20 -54.29 -112.85
C THR A 1063 46.77 -54.57 -113.32
N GLY A 1064 45.81 -53.78 -112.82
CA GLY A 1064 44.38 -53.91 -113.11
C GLY A 1064 43.54 -54.74 -112.12
N GLY A 1065 44.11 -55.24 -111.02
CA GLY A 1065 43.36 -55.89 -109.92
C GLY A 1065 42.83 -54.92 -108.85
N LEU A 1066 41.80 -55.33 -108.10
CA LEU A 1066 41.26 -54.65 -106.90
C LEU A 1066 41.53 -55.50 -105.65
N TYR A 1067 41.75 -54.86 -104.49
CA TYR A 1067 41.89 -55.53 -103.19
C TYR A 1067 40.58 -55.48 -102.41
N THR A 1068 40.16 -56.60 -101.79
CA THR A 1068 38.95 -56.63 -100.94
C THR A 1068 39.35 -56.44 -99.48
N LEU A 1069 38.90 -55.34 -98.85
CA LEU A 1069 39.24 -55.00 -97.47
C LEU A 1069 38.65 -56.02 -96.47
N PRO A 1070 39.43 -56.63 -95.57
CA PRO A 1070 38.91 -57.52 -94.53
C PRO A 1070 38.25 -56.75 -93.37
N ASP A 1071 37.60 -57.48 -92.47
CA ASP A 1071 37.14 -56.99 -91.17
C ASP A 1071 38.26 -57.17 -90.15
N TYR A 1072 38.87 -56.07 -89.73
CA TYR A 1072 40.04 -56.09 -88.85
C TYR A 1072 39.69 -56.32 -87.37
N PHE A 1073 38.45 -56.06 -86.94
CA PHE A 1073 38.02 -56.46 -85.60
C PHE A 1073 37.71 -57.95 -85.57
N ALA A 1074 37.01 -58.46 -86.59
CA ALA A 1074 36.62 -59.87 -86.65
C ALA A 1074 37.81 -60.82 -86.87
N ASN A 1075 38.88 -60.36 -87.54
CA ASN A 1075 40.11 -61.16 -87.71
C ASN A 1075 41.11 -61.03 -86.55
N GLY A 1076 40.82 -60.16 -85.56
CA GLY A 1076 41.63 -59.96 -84.36
C GLY A 1076 42.85 -59.06 -84.53
N GLU A 1077 43.00 -58.35 -85.66
CA GLU A 1077 44.12 -57.43 -85.88
C GLU A 1077 43.88 -56.04 -85.25
N ALA A 1078 42.63 -55.62 -85.12
CA ALA A 1078 42.20 -54.51 -84.27
C ALA A 1078 41.55 -55.07 -83.00
N THR A 1079 41.98 -54.62 -81.81
CA THR A 1079 41.41 -55.03 -80.51
C THR A 1079 41.14 -53.81 -79.63
N VAL A 1080 40.18 -53.92 -78.73
CA VAL A 1080 39.85 -52.89 -77.74
C VAL A 1080 39.54 -53.52 -76.39
N THR A 1081 40.05 -52.92 -75.33
CA THR A 1081 39.77 -53.28 -73.93
C THR A 1081 39.49 -52.03 -73.11
N ASP A 1082 38.63 -52.11 -72.12
CA ASP A 1082 38.31 -51.02 -71.19
C ASP A 1082 38.17 -51.56 -69.75
N ASN A 1083 38.38 -50.72 -68.74
CA ASN A 1083 38.39 -51.14 -67.33
C ASN A 1083 36.98 -51.43 -66.77
N CYS A 1084 35.94 -50.81 -67.33
CA CYS A 1084 34.54 -50.94 -66.92
C CYS A 1084 33.68 -51.65 -67.97
N THR A 1085 34.10 -51.66 -69.23
CA THR A 1085 33.35 -52.21 -70.35
C THR A 1085 34.21 -53.18 -71.18
N ASP A 1086 34.28 -54.46 -70.79
CA ASP A 1086 34.98 -55.51 -71.57
C ASP A 1086 34.06 -56.71 -71.86
N PRO A 1087 33.76 -57.08 -73.12
CA PRO A 1087 34.27 -56.47 -74.36
C PRO A 1087 33.55 -55.16 -74.73
N VAL A 1088 34.31 -54.18 -75.23
CA VAL A 1088 33.73 -52.98 -75.85
C VAL A 1088 33.08 -53.37 -77.17
N THR A 1089 31.74 -53.37 -77.24
CA THR A 1089 31.00 -53.80 -78.43
C THR A 1089 30.69 -52.66 -79.41
N ASN A 1090 30.77 -51.41 -78.98
CA ASN A 1090 30.50 -50.25 -79.84
C ASN A 1090 31.75 -49.86 -80.62
N THR A 1091 32.15 -50.74 -81.54
CA THR A 1091 33.30 -50.54 -82.41
C THR A 1091 32.88 -50.32 -83.86
N THR A 1092 33.56 -49.43 -84.58
CA THR A 1092 33.31 -49.20 -86.01
C THR A 1092 34.62 -49.17 -86.80
N GLN A 1093 34.58 -49.71 -88.04
CA GLN A 1093 35.67 -49.64 -89.03
C GLN A 1093 35.19 -48.86 -90.26
N ASN A 1094 35.99 -47.94 -90.77
CA ASN A 1094 35.72 -47.19 -92.00
C ASN A 1094 36.97 -47.05 -92.87
N PRO A 1095 36.97 -47.43 -94.16
CA PRO A 1095 35.90 -48.06 -94.94
C PRO A 1095 35.42 -49.41 -94.38
N ALA A 1096 34.13 -49.71 -94.58
CA ALA A 1096 33.50 -50.91 -94.05
C ALA A 1096 34.14 -52.19 -94.63
N PRO A 1097 34.20 -53.29 -93.87
CA PRO A 1097 34.70 -54.56 -94.36
C PRO A 1097 34.01 -55.04 -95.64
N GLY A 1098 34.77 -55.64 -96.56
CA GLY A 1098 34.32 -56.09 -97.89
C GLY A 1098 34.42 -55.05 -99.00
N THR A 1099 34.79 -53.80 -98.69
CA THR A 1099 34.97 -52.73 -99.69
C THR A 1099 36.07 -53.10 -100.70
N GLN A 1100 35.80 -52.91 -101.99
CA GLN A 1100 36.77 -53.08 -103.07
C GLN A 1100 37.64 -51.83 -103.19
N LEU A 1101 38.94 -51.95 -102.95
CA LEU A 1101 39.92 -50.88 -102.94
C LEU A 1101 40.83 -50.99 -104.19
N SER A 1102 40.90 -49.90 -104.96
CA SER A 1102 41.84 -49.74 -106.07
C SER A 1102 43.22 -49.31 -105.59
N ASP A 1103 44.17 -49.11 -106.50
CA ASP A 1103 45.45 -48.45 -106.22
C ASP A 1103 45.27 -47.19 -105.35
N GLY A 1104 46.17 -46.98 -104.39
CA GLY A 1104 46.16 -45.86 -103.45
C GLY A 1104 46.33 -46.29 -101.99
N VAL A 1105 46.64 -45.31 -101.14
CA VAL A 1105 46.61 -45.46 -99.69
C VAL A 1105 45.19 -45.22 -99.20
N HIS A 1106 44.63 -46.18 -98.48
CA HIS A 1106 43.31 -46.10 -97.87
C HIS A 1106 43.48 -46.08 -96.36
N THR A 1107 43.17 -44.96 -95.70
CA THR A 1107 43.17 -44.91 -94.24
C THR A 1107 41.97 -45.70 -93.72
N ILE A 1108 42.25 -46.70 -92.91
CA ILE A 1108 41.25 -47.50 -92.21
C ILE A 1108 41.17 -46.97 -90.78
N THR A 1109 40.04 -46.38 -90.44
CA THR A 1109 39.79 -45.81 -89.12
C THR A 1109 38.95 -46.73 -88.27
N PHE A 1110 39.38 -46.93 -87.03
CA PHE A 1110 38.67 -47.62 -85.97
C PHE A 1110 38.25 -46.64 -84.88
N THR A 1111 37.03 -46.79 -84.40
CA THR A 1111 36.51 -46.06 -83.24
C THR A 1111 35.88 -47.06 -82.29
N ALA A 1112 36.11 -46.88 -80.98
CA ALA A 1112 35.48 -47.66 -79.93
C ALA A 1112 35.01 -46.73 -78.80
N GLN A 1113 33.82 -46.97 -78.26
CA GLN A 1113 33.24 -46.22 -77.16
C GLN A 1113 32.77 -47.20 -76.06
N ASP A 1114 33.13 -46.94 -74.80
CA ASP A 1114 32.62 -47.72 -73.66
C ASP A 1114 31.13 -47.41 -73.35
N LEU A 1115 30.56 -48.09 -72.35
CA LEU A 1115 29.18 -47.83 -71.90
C LEU A 1115 29.02 -46.48 -71.18
N SER A 1116 30.11 -45.90 -70.69
CA SER A 1116 30.16 -44.63 -69.97
C SER A 1116 30.23 -43.41 -70.90
N GLY A 1117 30.42 -43.66 -72.21
CA GLY A 1117 30.49 -42.65 -73.27
C GLY A 1117 31.91 -42.20 -73.63
N ASN A 1118 32.93 -42.72 -72.95
CA ASN A 1118 34.33 -42.43 -73.25
C ASN A 1118 34.72 -43.08 -74.58
N THR A 1119 35.30 -42.29 -75.49
CA THR A 1119 35.55 -42.71 -76.88
C THR A 1119 37.03 -42.65 -77.20
N ALA A 1120 37.55 -43.71 -77.81
CA ALA A 1120 38.89 -43.77 -78.37
C ALA A 1120 38.83 -44.07 -79.88
N THR A 1121 39.81 -43.55 -80.62
CA THR A 1121 39.96 -43.79 -82.06
C THR A 1121 41.41 -44.14 -82.37
N CYS A 1122 41.60 -45.01 -83.36
CA CYS A 1122 42.92 -45.26 -83.93
C CYS A 1122 42.77 -45.57 -85.43
N THR A 1123 43.82 -45.34 -86.21
CA THR A 1123 43.81 -45.52 -87.67
C THR A 1123 45.07 -46.22 -88.12
N PHE A 1124 45.03 -46.93 -89.24
CA PHE A 1124 46.22 -47.34 -89.98
C PHE A 1124 46.00 -47.14 -91.48
N GLU A 1125 47.08 -47.05 -92.23
CA GLU A 1125 47.07 -46.90 -93.67
C GLU A 1125 47.19 -48.26 -94.36
N LEU A 1126 46.18 -48.64 -95.13
CA LEU A 1126 46.25 -49.75 -96.07
C LEU A 1126 46.63 -49.21 -97.45
N THR A 1127 47.91 -49.35 -97.79
CA THR A 1127 48.41 -49.05 -99.13
C THR A 1127 48.11 -50.23 -100.06
N VAL A 1128 47.07 -50.09 -100.87
CA VAL A 1128 46.85 -50.97 -102.03
C VAL A 1128 47.70 -50.37 -103.14
N THR A 1129 48.88 -50.90 -103.39
CA THR A 1129 49.77 -50.35 -104.42
C THR A 1129 49.85 -51.30 -105.60
N ILE A 1130 49.41 -50.79 -106.75
CA ILE A 1130 49.78 -51.31 -108.05
C ILE A 1130 51.20 -50.81 -108.30
N LEU A 1131 52.08 -51.72 -108.70
CA LEU A 1131 53.49 -51.40 -108.88
C LEU A 1131 53.67 -50.42 -110.07
N VAL A 1132 53.66 -49.08 -109.83
CA VAL A 1132 54.73 -48.07 -110.07
C VAL A 1132 54.40 -46.68 -109.42
N GLY A 1133 55.07 -46.32 -108.30
CA GLY A 1133 55.51 -44.92 -108.00
C GLY A 1133 54.63 -43.94 -107.19
N VAL A 1134 55.12 -43.57 -105.97
CA VAL A 1134 55.20 -42.25 -105.22
C VAL A 1134 54.09 -41.17 -105.38
N ASP A 1135 53.60 -40.40 -104.38
CA ASP A 1135 54.25 -39.61 -103.30
C ASP A 1135 53.20 -39.01 -102.31
N SER A 1136 53.61 -38.74 -101.07
CA SER A 1136 52.91 -38.01 -99.98
C SER A 1136 53.45 -36.56 -99.82
N PHE A 1137 52.61 -35.54 -99.59
CA PHE A 1137 53.08 -34.15 -99.40
C PHE A 1137 53.45 -33.81 -97.95
N ASP A 1138 54.66 -33.25 -97.79
CA ASP A 1138 55.39 -33.02 -96.54
C ASP A 1138 55.64 -31.50 -96.30
N TYR A 1139 55.06 -30.94 -95.23
CA TYR A 1139 55.28 -29.55 -94.79
C TYR A 1139 56.71 -29.30 -94.27
N ASN A 1140 57.57 -30.33 -94.10
CA ASN A 1140 58.99 -30.13 -93.81
C ASN A 1140 59.75 -29.42 -94.93
N SER A 1141 59.21 -29.40 -96.14
CA SER A 1141 59.78 -28.69 -97.30
C SER A 1141 59.93 -27.18 -97.08
N LEU A 1142 59.21 -26.60 -96.12
CA LEU A 1142 59.44 -25.22 -95.67
C LEU A 1142 60.81 -25.12 -94.98
N SER A 1143 61.68 -24.20 -95.39
CA SER A 1143 63.00 -24.02 -94.77
C SER A 1143 63.27 -22.56 -94.41
N LEU A 1144 64.00 -22.34 -93.31
CA LEU A 1144 64.43 -21.01 -92.85
C LEU A 1144 65.95 -20.93 -93.02
N LEU A 1145 66.41 -20.10 -93.94
CA LEU A 1145 67.82 -20.04 -94.34
C LEU A 1145 68.30 -18.58 -94.50
N PRO A 1146 69.50 -18.21 -94.04
CA PRO A 1146 70.38 -19.00 -93.17
C PRO A 1146 69.81 -19.09 -91.75
N ASN A 1147 70.12 -20.18 -91.05
CA ASN A 1147 69.75 -20.38 -89.66
C ASN A 1147 70.87 -21.17 -88.95
N PRO A 1148 71.77 -20.51 -88.19
CA PRO A 1148 71.61 -19.17 -87.61
C PRO A 1148 71.57 -17.99 -88.60
N ALA A 1149 70.75 -16.96 -88.31
CA ALA A 1149 70.52 -15.76 -89.12
C ALA A 1149 71.17 -14.54 -88.46
N LYS A 1150 71.75 -13.63 -89.25
CA LYS A 1150 72.28 -12.36 -88.75
C LYS A 1150 71.25 -11.25 -88.84
N ASP A 1151 71.00 -10.67 -90.00
CA ASP A 1151 70.04 -9.55 -90.10
C ASP A 1151 68.74 -9.94 -90.79
N LYS A 1152 68.74 -11.04 -91.55
CA LYS A 1152 67.58 -11.56 -92.27
C LYS A 1152 67.58 -13.09 -92.28
N VAL A 1153 66.38 -13.68 -92.25
CA VAL A 1153 66.14 -15.10 -92.54
C VAL A 1153 65.10 -15.21 -93.64
N VAL A 1154 65.32 -16.11 -94.60
CA VAL A 1154 64.38 -16.32 -95.71
C VAL A 1154 63.55 -17.55 -95.42
N LEU A 1155 62.23 -17.40 -95.43
CA LEU A 1155 61.32 -18.55 -95.48
C LEU A 1155 61.21 -19.00 -96.93
N VAL A 1156 61.60 -20.24 -97.21
CA VAL A 1156 61.50 -20.86 -98.53
C VAL A 1156 60.33 -21.83 -98.53
N ASN A 1157 59.34 -21.54 -99.35
CA ASN A 1157 58.16 -22.35 -99.64
C ASN A 1157 58.27 -22.97 -101.03
N SER A 1158 59.22 -23.91 -101.19
CA SER A 1158 59.55 -24.51 -102.49
C SER A 1158 58.43 -25.34 -103.12
N GLN A 1159 57.42 -25.73 -102.34
CA GLN A 1159 56.28 -26.52 -102.81
C GLN A 1159 55.04 -25.67 -103.07
N ASN A 1160 55.16 -24.32 -103.05
CA ASN A 1160 54.05 -23.38 -103.22
C ASN A 1160 52.85 -23.70 -102.32
N LEU A 1161 53.13 -24.09 -101.07
CA LEU A 1161 52.09 -24.36 -100.07
C LEU A 1161 51.31 -23.07 -99.79
N GLN A 1162 49.99 -23.14 -99.63
CA GLN A 1162 49.20 -21.94 -99.30
C GLN A 1162 49.46 -21.56 -97.84
N LEU A 1163 50.31 -20.55 -97.61
CA LEU A 1163 50.65 -20.05 -96.28
C LEU A 1163 49.83 -18.81 -95.95
N GLU A 1164 49.43 -18.67 -94.69
CA GLU A 1164 48.60 -17.55 -94.22
C GLU A 1164 49.44 -16.55 -93.43
N LYS A 1165 50.26 -17.03 -92.48
CA LYS A 1165 51.06 -16.15 -91.63
C LYS A 1165 52.25 -16.86 -91.01
N LEU A 1166 53.21 -16.07 -90.57
CA LEU A 1166 54.36 -16.48 -89.76
C LEU A 1166 54.44 -15.63 -88.50
N SER A 1167 54.69 -16.25 -87.35
CA SER A 1167 54.81 -15.56 -86.06
C SER A 1167 56.11 -15.96 -85.36
N ILE A 1168 56.85 -14.98 -84.83
CA ILE A 1168 58.13 -15.18 -84.12
C ILE A 1168 57.91 -15.00 -82.63
N TYR A 1169 58.30 -16.00 -81.84
CA TYR A 1169 58.22 -16.02 -80.39
C TYR A 1169 59.63 -16.13 -79.78
N ASP A 1170 59.87 -15.47 -78.64
CA ASP A 1170 61.07 -15.74 -77.84
C ASP A 1170 60.99 -17.12 -77.14
N ILE A 1171 62.11 -17.61 -76.57
CA ILE A 1171 62.13 -18.92 -75.88
C ILE A 1171 61.18 -19.03 -74.69
N ARG A 1172 60.66 -17.90 -74.18
CA ARG A 1172 59.67 -17.88 -73.08
C ARG A 1172 58.24 -17.91 -73.61
N GLY A 1173 58.06 -18.03 -74.94
CA GLY A 1173 56.76 -18.12 -75.60
C GLY A 1173 56.08 -16.76 -75.84
N ARG A 1174 56.78 -15.63 -75.65
CA ARG A 1174 56.19 -14.30 -75.89
C ARG A 1174 56.31 -13.93 -77.37
N LEU A 1175 55.19 -13.56 -77.98
CA LEU A 1175 55.13 -13.13 -79.38
C LEU A 1175 55.91 -11.83 -79.57
N ILE A 1176 56.87 -11.85 -80.49
CA ILE A 1176 57.70 -10.70 -80.85
C ILE A 1176 57.12 -9.97 -82.06
N THR A 1177 56.75 -10.72 -83.10
CA THR A 1177 56.13 -10.14 -84.30
C THR A 1177 55.38 -11.20 -85.12
N THR A 1178 54.44 -10.75 -85.95
CA THR A 1178 53.70 -11.58 -86.92
C THR A 1178 53.77 -10.94 -88.31
N ILE A 1179 53.98 -11.78 -89.33
CA ILE A 1179 54.14 -11.42 -90.73
C ILE A 1179 53.06 -12.16 -91.53
N ASN A 1180 52.33 -11.43 -92.38
CA ASN A 1180 51.31 -12.01 -93.26
C ASN A 1180 52.02 -12.69 -94.46
N LEU A 1181 51.66 -13.94 -94.74
CA LEU A 1181 52.19 -14.75 -95.84
C LEU A 1181 51.16 -15.10 -96.92
N GLU A 1182 49.92 -14.63 -96.84
CA GLU A 1182 48.85 -14.98 -97.80
C GLU A 1182 49.21 -14.64 -99.25
N ASN A 1183 50.03 -13.60 -99.46
CA ASN A 1183 50.52 -13.17 -100.76
C ASN A 1183 51.98 -13.58 -101.02
N MET A 1184 52.55 -14.42 -100.16
CA MET A 1184 53.88 -14.97 -100.35
C MET A 1184 53.90 -15.84 -101.60
N THR A 1185 55.00 -15.76 -102.34
CA THR A 1185 55.25 -16.68 -103.45
C THR A 1185 56.09 -17.86 -102.96
N SER A 1186 57.22 -18.14 -103.60
CA SER A 1186 58.09 -19.26 -103.23
C SER A 1186 59.07 -18.93 -102.11
N GLN A 1187 59.37 -17.65 -101.85
CA GLN A 1187 60.27 -17.20 -100.79
C GLN A 1187 59.81 -15.86 -100.20
N GLU A 1188 60.09 -15.64 -98.91
CA GLU A 1188 59.80 -14.39 -98.19
C GLU A 1188 60.99 -14.03 -97.29
N ASP A 1189 61.52 -12.83 -97.46
CA ASP A 1189 62.59 -12.28 -96.63
C ASP A 1189 62.04 -11.74 -95.32
N ILE A 1190 62.53 -12.26 -94.20
CA ILE A 1190 62.12 -11.83 -92.86
C ILE A 1190 63.28 -11.10 -92.20
N ASP A 1191 63.10 -9.80 -91.95
CA ASP A 1191 64.07 -8.98 -91.23
C ASP A 1191 64.07 -9.32 -89.73
N VAL A 1192 65.24 -9.76 -89.26
CA VAL A 1192 65.50 -10.13 -87.86
C VAL A 1192 66.63 -9.29 -87.26
N SER A 1193 67.08 -8.23 -87.94
CA SER A 1193 68.18 -7.36 -87.50
C SER A 1193 67.91 -6.70 -86.14
N GLN A 1194 66.64 -6.46 -85.83
CA GLN A 1194 66.20 -5.87 -84.56
C GLN A 1194 66.05 -6.90 -83.43
N LEU A 1195 66.16 -8.20 -83.72
CA LEU A 1195 66.15 -9.24 -82.69
C LEU A 1195 67.53 -9.33 -82.04
N GLU A 1196 67.58 -9.59 -80.74
CA GLU A 1196 68.83 -9.85 -80.04
C GLU A 1196 69.36 -11.26 -80.37
N SER A 1197 70.67 -11.48 -80.25
CA SER A 1197 71.31 -12.79 -80.45
C SER A 1197 70.75 -13.86 -79.49
N ALA A 1198 69.80 -14.65 -79.96
CA ALA A 1198 69.10 -15.66 -79.17
C ALA A 1198 68.42 -16.71 -80.07
N THR A 1199 67.89 -17.77 -79.45
CA THR A 1199 66.99 -18.70 -80.13
C THR A 1199 65.55 -18.19 -80.06
N TYR A 1200 64.83 -18.25 -81.16
CA TYR A 1200 63.41 -17.93 -81.30
C TYR A 1200 62.67 -19.12 -81.91
N PHE A 1201 61.37 -19.20 -81.70
CA PHE A 1201 60.50 -20.15 -82.40
C PHE A 1201 59.63 -19.41 -83.41
N ILE A 1202 59.67 -19.86 -84.66
CA ILE A 1202 58.90 -19.33 -85.76
C ILE A 1202 57.80 -20.33 -86.09
N MET A 1203 56.55 -19.95 -85.87
CA MET A 1203 55.40 -20.75 -86.25
C MET A 1203 54.85 -20.24 -87.57
N ILE A 1204 54.84 -21.10 -88.58
CA ILE A 1204 54.30 -20.84 -89.92
C ILE A 1204 52.99 -21.58 -90.02
N GLN A 1205 51.92 -20.87 -90.33
CA GLN A 1205 50.60 -21.43 -90.50
C GLN A 1205 50.19 -21.27 -91.97
N GLY A 1206 49.76 -22.37 -92.57
CA GLY A 1206 49.13 -22.42 -93.87
C GLY A 1206 47.74 -23.03 -93.79
N LYS A 1207 47.10 -23.11 -94.95
CA LYS A 1207 45.68 -23.44 -95.07
C LYS A 1207 45.33 -24.83 -94.57
N GLU A 1208 46.25 -25.79 -94.71
CA GLU A 1208 46.00 -27.19 -94.32
C GLU A 1208 46.92 -27.69 -93.21
N GLY A 1209 47.57 -26.77 -92.48
CA GLY A 1209 48.38 -27.11 -91.32
C GLY A 1209 49.32 -26.00 -90.89
N GLN A 1210 49.97 -26.21 -89.75
CA GLN A 1210 51.03 -25.32 -89.27
C GLN A 1210 52.29 -26.11 -88.93
N ILE A 1211 53.46 -25.51 -89.10
CA ILE A 1211 54.74 -26.06 -88.67
C ILE A 1211 55.50 -25.01 -87.85
N THR A 1212 56.15 -25.44 -86.78
CA THR A 1212 57.04 -24.58 -85.99
C THR A 1212 58.48 -24.93 -86.31
N LYS A 1213 59.29 -23.91 -86.64
CA LYS A 1213 60.71 -24.03 -86.91
C LYS A 1213 61.48 -23.18 -85.91
N ARG A 1214 62.60 -23.69 -85.43
CA ARG A 1214 63.51 -22.92 -84.57
C ARG A 1214 64.31 -21.94 -85.43
N LEU A 1215 64.41 -20.68 -85.04
CA LEU A 1215 65.34 -19.68 -85.56
C LEU A 1215 66.44 -19.43 -84.52
N ILE A 1216 67.69 -19.39 -84.94
CA ILE A 1216 68.82 -18.96 -84.12
C ILE A 1216 69.27 -17.63 -84.70
N LYS A 1217 69.21 -16.54 -83.91
CA LYS A 1217 69.75 -15.22 -84.27
C LYS A 1217 71.18 -15.15 -83.74
N GLU A 1218 72.15 -14.89 -84.62
CA GLU A 1218 73.55 -14.64 -84.24
C GLU A 1218 73.77 -13.28 -83.61
#